data_AF-G9N2C8-F1
#
_entry.id   AF-G9N2C8-F1
#
_cell.length_a   1.000
_cell.length_b   1.000
_cell.length_c   1.000
_cell.angle_alpha   90.00
_cell.angle_beta   90.00
_cell.angle_gamma   90.00
#
_symmetry.space_group_name_H-M   'P 1'
#
loop_
_entity.id
_entity.type
_entity.pdbx_description
1 polymer ?
#
loop_
_entity_poly.entity_id
_entity_poly.type
_entity_poly.pdbx_seq_one_letter_code
_entity_poly.pdbx_strand_id
1 'polypeptide(L)'
;MAPLSCRGLLVGIVAVLPSLAAAYANTSYNVDLLRAQFALMDDRPKDCPPCFNCLLPAHTCAQYAGCNEYNGKCDCPDGFGGDDCLEPLCGSLGRGRDRPMRSSSSCECDEGWTGINCNVCTSNNACNALMETGSGGVCYQNGELVKYNNQICKVTNKKITDLLGQQKPQVTFTCKEEDATCDFQFWVDEIESFYCHLSDCASGAQYSDEKNTTAYKCDHISCSCIPGRMMCGKDGSLDLTDFLDQAIKGPGRFECSQKGGGAHDCAFKEPEMDNLIVSLIGDSSILLDCQAGECLYETEVPGYHRPVKQINTPLIAGVIGGCALFLAAVIIGTWYLSRRRLHYGAIRLEDSDDESTKLMVDHKPAALYFQNVAYSLNGKNILTGIQGICQPGEVTAIMGSSGAGKTTFLDILARKNKRGHVSGDFYVNGEKVSDSEYKNVVGFVDQEDTMLPTLTVHETILNSALLRLPRDMGRAAKEQRVTEVEKELGIYHIRDSLIGSEEGNGRGISGGEKRRVGIACELVTSPSILFLDEPTSGLDAYNAYNVVECLVTMAKNYKRTVIFTIHQPRSNIVALFDRLILLAQGKLIYSGLFSQCQTYFDDIGYECPPGFNIADYLVDLTMHAGSTQTLDDGGIVPDAGSIGPSSTRAVKSIASASLGSAGEASAEPSLRPKNRRRDSVRVRQERELFTRRKQTDTAASSDAGGDSQGGYRLQNNPSSTLPSQVEDPHDLPPPAMTGTDLDIITRSFSKSYIATSIREDIQQAIGEAATANGANTNGYAADGPNIYTSAVGKGYARIGYLRQFIIISGRTWKNLYRNPMLMLTHYAIAIILAAFSGYLFYGLTDDIPGFQNRLGLFFFLLALFGFSTLTSLNVFASERLLFTRERANGYYSPATYFAAKVLFDIIPLRIIPPILMGSIIYPMTGLVPDAAHFFKFMLVLVLFNLAAAAICLFIGIVCKDAGVANLIGSLVMLFSLLFAGFLLNHDATPKGALWLQTLSIFHYGFESLIVNEVIELTLVDKKYGLDITVPGAAILSSFGFQNAALWSDIRNLGIFAAAFIVLAYAAMHILLVEKR
;
A
#
# COMPACT_ATOMS: atom_id res chain seq x y z
N MET A 1 -6.29 -39.98 -25.63
CA MET A 1 -5.58 -41.05 -24.90
C MET A 1 -5.74 -40.78 -23.41
N ALA A 2 -5.79 -41.82 -22.59
CA ALA A 2 -6.37 -41.82 -21.24
C ALA A 2 -5.29 -41.93 -20.13
N PRO A 3 -5.61 -41.84 -18.82
CA PRO A 3 -6.53 -40.89 -18.17
C PRO A 3 -6.03 -40.36 -16.80
N LEU A 4 -6.87 -39.54 -16.13
CA LEU A 4 -6.76 -39.10 -14.74
C LEU A 4 -7.21 -40.17 -13.72
N SER A 5 -6.74 -40.06 -12.46
CA SER A 5 -7.54 -40.20 -11.22
C SER A 5 -6.69 -39.71 -10.01
N CYS A 6 -7.04 -38.82 -9.09
CA CYS A 6 -8.31 -38.26 -8.57
C CYS A 6 -9.00 -39.01 -7.40
N ARG A 7 -8.41 -38.88 -6.20
CA ARG A 7 -9.01 -39.00 -4.84
C ARG A 7 -8.01 -38.35 -3.85
N GLY A 8 -8.38 -37.66 -2.78
CA GLY A 8 -9.69 -37.26 -2.25
C GLY A 8 -9.47 -36.74 -0.81
N LEU A 9 -9.90 -35.51 -0.49
CA LEU A 9 -9.54 -34.77 0.73
C LEU A 9 -10.63 -34.90 1.83
N LEU A 10 -10.28 -34.58 3.08
CA LEU A 10 -11.09 -34.46 4.34
C LEU A 10 -11.05 -35.73 5.21
N VAL A 11 -10.77 -35.68 6.53
CA VAL A 11 -11.46 -34.90 7.59
C VAL A 11 -10.56 -34.66 8.83
N GLY A 12 -10.66 -33.45 9.41
CA GLY A 12 -10.97 -33.23 10.85
C GLY A 12 -9.91 -33.43 11.95
N ILE A 13 -9.52 -32.31 12.57
CA ILE A 13 -8.73 -32.19 13.81
C ILE A 13 -9.60 -32.40 15.07
N VAL A 14 -9.15 -33.23 16.01
CA VAL A 14 -9.47 -33.25 17.46
C VAL A 14 -8.27 -33.95 18.15
N ALA A 15 -7.66 -33.57 19.27
CA ALA A 15 -7.54 -32.36 20.11
C ALA A 15 -6.44 -32.68 21.16
N VAL A 16 -6.02 -31.71 21.97
CA VAL A 16 -5.00 -31.91 23.02
C VAL A 16 -5.60 -32.58 24.28
N LEU A 17 -4.72 -33.21 25.07
CA LEU A 17 -4.90 -33.86 26.38
C LEU A 17 -5.84 -33.14 27.37
N PRO A 18 -6.35 -33.87 28.39
CA PRO A 18 -5.79 -33.63 29.73
C PRO A 18 -5.38 -34.90 30.50
N SER A 19 -4.64 -34.67 31.59
CA SER A 19 -3.94 -35.64 32.44
C SER A 19 -4.77 -36.18 33.64
N LEU A 20 -4.15 -37.12 34.38
CA LEU A 20 -4.45 -37.61 35.74
C LEU A 20 -5.38 -38.83 35.91
N ALA A 21 -4.76 -39.99 36.09
CA ALA A 21 -5.02 -40.88 37.25
C ALA A 21 -3.81 -41.83 37.43
N ALA A 22 -3.37 -42.05 38.67
CA ALA A 22 -2.20 -42.85 39.00
C ALA A 22 -2.55 -44.31 39.38
N ALA A 23 -1.50 -45.11 39.59
CA ALA A 23 -1.47 -46.41 40.26
C ALA A 23 -2.12 -47.61 39.54
N TYR A 24 -1.28 -48.45 38.95
CA TYR A 24 -1.15 -49.85 39.39
C TYR A 24 0.33 -50.29 39.26
N ALA A 25 0.95 -50.64 40.38
CA ALA A 25 2.32 -51.15 40.43
C ALA A 25 2.36 -52.68 40.31
N ASN A 26 3.57 -53.21 40.15
CA ASN A 26 3.97 -54.61 40.28
C ASN A 26 3.52 -55.58 39.17
N THR A 27 4.29 -55.65 38.07
CA THR A 27 4.76 -56.94 37.47
C THR A 27 5.86 -56.82 36.37
N SER A 28 6.57 -55.68 36.23
CA SER A 28 7.55 -55.48 35.15
C SER A 28 9.01 -55.90 35.44
N TYR A 29 9.47 -55.87 36.70
CA TYR A 29 10.90 -56.00 37.05
C TYR A 29 11.65 -57.24 36.52
N ASN A 30 10.97 -58.35 36.21
CA ASN A 30 11.61 -59.54 35.63
C ASN A 30 11.69 -59.56 34.09
N VAL A 31 10.97 -58.68 33.39
CA VAL A 31 10.88 -58.73 31.91
C VAL A 31 11.96 -57.88 31.25
N ASP A 32 12.27 -56.72 31.83
CA ASP A 32 13.24 -55.79 31.24
C ASP A 32 14.70 -56.22 31.50
N LEU A 33 14.98 -56.88 32.64
CA LEU A 33 16.27 -57.55 32.90
C LEU A 33 16.58 -58.63 31.85
N LEU A 34 15.57 -59.42 31.46
CA LEU A 34 15.67 -60.43 30.40
C LEU A 34 15.87 -59.79 29.01
N ARG A 35 15.21 -58.66 28.74
CA ARG A 35 15.43 -57.89 27.49
C ARG A 35 16.84 -57.35 27.37
N ALA A 36 17.39 -56.77 28.44
CA ALA A 36 18.75 -56.26 28.47
C ALA A 36 19.77 -57.39 28.24
N GLN A 37 19.58 -58.56 28.88
CA GLN A 37 20.41 -59.74 28.64
C GLN A 37 20.36 -60.23 27.19
N PHE A 38 19.19 -60.28 26.56
CA PHE A 38 19.08 -60.69 25.15
C PHE A 38 19.70 -59.66 24.19
N ALA A 39 19.43 -58.36 24.38
CA ALA A 39 19.98 -57.30 23.53
C ALA A 39 21.52 -57.23 23.57
N LEU A 40 22.13 -57.66 24.68
CA LEU A 40 23.59 -57.73 24.81
C LEU A 40 24.21 -59.01 24.19
N MET A 41 23.46 -60.07 23.88
CA MET A 41 24.03 -61.38 23.52
C MET A 41 23.97 -61.78 22.03
N ASP A 42 23.26 -61.05 21.16
CA ASP A 42 22.92 -61.54 19.81
C ASP A 42 24.11 -61.73 18.83
N ASP A 43 25.25 -61.06 19.04
CA ASP A 43 26.41 -61.07 18.10
C ASP A 43 27.73 -61.63 18.69
N ARG A 44 27.71 -62.38 19.82
CA ARG A 44 28.93 -62.83 20.52
C ARG A 44 29.17 -64.35 20.45
N PRO A 45 30.43 -64.82 20.30
CA PRO A 45 30.78 -66.23 20.52
C PRO A 45 30.48 -66.68 21.96
N LYS A 46 29.98 -67.91 22.13
CA LYS A 46 29.43 -68.41 23.41
C LYS A 46 30.42 -68.50 24.58
N ASP A 47 31.72 -68.47 24.31
CA ASP A 47 32.78 -68.59 25.32
C ASP A 47 33.43 -67.24 25.69
N CYS A 48 32.91 -66.11 25.20
CA CYS A 48 33.46 -64.78 25.46
C CYS A 48 32.64 -64.00 26.50
N PRO A 49 33.19 -63.67 27.69
CA PRO A 49 32.49 -62.83 28.67
C PRO A 49 32.28 -61.40 28.13
N PRO A 50 31.30 -60.64 28.66
CA PRO A 50 31.17 -59.22 28.32
C PRO A 50 32.40 -58.44 28.79
N CYS A 51 32.91 -57.53 27.96
CA CYS A 51 34.16 -56.80 28.22
C CYS A 51 34.10 -55.95 29.51
N PHE A 52 32.93 -55.36 29.77
CA PHE A 52 32.57 -54.69 31.01
C PHE A 52 31.05 -54.79 31.20
N ASN A 53 30.58 -54.99 32.43
CA ASN A 53 29.16 -54.81 32.79
C ASN A 53 29.04 -54.56 34.30
N CYS A 54 28.69 -53.33 34.71
CA CYS A 54 28.60 -52.92 36.12
C CYS A 54 27.49 -53.62 36.94
N LEU A 55 26.59 -54.37 36.30
CA LEU A 55 25.61 -55.22 36.99
C LEU A 55 26.21 -56.56 37.46
N LEU A 56 27.46 -56.88 37.06
CA LEU A 56 28.18 -58.07 37.50
C LEU A 56 29.14 -57.71 38.66
N PRO A 57 29.23 -58.50 39.74
CA PRO A 57 30.04 -58.17 40.91
C PRO A 57 31.57 -58.19 40.66
N ALA A 58 32.02 -58.48 39.44
CA ALA A 58 33.41 -58.37 39.02
C ALA A 58 33.77 -57.00 38.40
N HIS A 59 32.77 -56.13 38.18
CA HIS A 59 32.93 -54.81 37.57
C HIS A 59 32.18 -53.77 38.40
N THR A 60 32.87 -52.72 38.81
CA THR A 60 32.30 -51.60 39.59
C THR A 60 32.51 -50.30 38.83
N CYS A 61 31.52 -49.41 38.88
CA CYS A 61 31.68 -48.06 38.36
C CYS A 61 32.65 -47.25 39.21
N ALA A 62 33.65 -46.63 38.58
CA ALA A 62 34.50 -45.65 39.23
C ALA A 62 33.76 -44.32 39.43
N GLN A 63 34.39 -43.39 40.16
CA GLN A 63 33.83 -42.06 40.44
C GLN A 63 32.45 -42.06 41.12
N TYR A 64 32.11 -43.15 41.82
CA TYR A 64 30.79 -43.39 42.42
C TYR A 64 29.62 -43.23 41.41
N ALA A 65 29.89 -43.41 40.11
CA ALA A 65 28.92 -43.26 39.05
C ALA A 65 27.81 -44.32 39.12
N GLY A 66 26.60 -43.93 38.71
CA GLY A 66 25.47 -44.85 38.62
C GLY A 66 25.69 -45.94 37.57
N CYS A 67 25.32 -47.18 37.89
CA CYS A 67 25.30 -48.25 36.89
C CYS A 67 23.99 -48.19 36.08
N ASN A 68 24.11 -48.07 34.77
CA ASN A 68 22.97 -47.95 33.88
C ASN A 68 22.38 -49.34 33.59
N GLU A 69 21.22 -49.63 34.19
CA GLU A 69 20.57 -50.95 34.14
C GLU A 69 20.23 -51.44 32.72
N TYR A 70 20.13 -50.54 31.73
CA TYR A 70 19.73 -50.87 30.36
C TYR A 70 20.88 -51.36 29.48
N ASN A 71 22.10 -50.85 29.68
CA ASN A 71 23.25 -51.14 28.82
C ASN A 71 24.44 -51.77 29.58
N GLY A 72 24.40 -51.81 30.91
CA GLY A 72 25.48 -52.34 31.76
C GLY A 72 26.72 -51.46 31.83
N LYS A 73 26.66 -50.21 31.35
CA LYS A 73 27.75 -49.23 31.42
C LYS A 73 27.51 -48.27 32.58
N CYS A 74 28.56 -47.56 32.97
CA CYS A 74 28.47 -46.53 34.00
C CYS A 74 28.06 -45.18 33.41
N ASP A 75 27.15 -44.47 34.08
CA ASP A 75 26.73 -43.11 33.72
C ASP A 75 27.75 -42.10 34.28
N CYS A 76 28.85 -41.89 33.55
CA CYS A 76 30.01 -41.15 34.03
C CYS A 76 29.76 -39.65 34.33
N PRO A 77 30.39 -39.09 35.38
CA PRO A 77 30.36 -37.66 35.64
C PRO A 77 31.16 -36.87 34.60
N ASP A 78 30.87 -35.57 34.49
CA ASP A 78 31.48 -34.69 33.49
C ASP A 78 33.01 -34.69 33.56
N GLY A 79 33.67 -34.98 32.44
CA GLY A 79 35.12 -35.11 32.35
C GLY A 79 35.64 -36.55 32.47
N PHE A 80 34.78 -37.54 32.70
CA PHE A 80 35.12 -38.96 32.68
C PHE A 80 34.30 -39.72 31.63
N GLY A 81 34.87 -40.81 31.12
CA GLY A 81 34.27 -41.70 30.15
C GLY A 81 34.91 -43.08 30.17
N GLY A 82 34.67 -43.84 29.10
CA GLY A 82 34.89 -45.29 29.09
C GLY A 82 33.64 -46.04 29.55
N ASP A 83 33.72 -47.36 29.65
CA ASP A 83 32.59 -48.17 30.13
C ASP A 83 32.52 -48.18 31.68
N ASP A 84 33.64 -47.89 32.34
CA ASP A 84 33.89 -47.96 33.79
C ASP A 84 34.10 -46.61 34.49
N CYS A 85 34.16 -45.50 33.73
CA CYS A 85 34.44 -44.13 34.18
C CYS A 85 35.85 -43.87 34.72
N LEU A 86 36.87 -44.67 34.34
CA LEU A 86 38.26 -44.42 34.71
C LEU A 86 39.04 -43.56 33.70
N GLU A 87 38.54 -43.37 32.47
CA GLU A 87 39.26 -42.64 31.42
C GLU A 87 38.85 -41.16 31.37
N PRO A 88 39.79 -40.21 31.49
CA PRO A 88 39.48 -38.79 31.43
C PRO A 88 39.18 -38.32 30.00
N LEU A 89 38.25 -37.38 29.89
CA LEU A 89 37.81 -36.75 28.64
C LEU A 89 38.44 -35.37 28.46
N CYS A 90 38.89 -35.10 27.24
CA CYS A 90 39.51 -33.83 26.84
C CYS A 90 38.52 -32.93 26.06
N GLY A 91 38.98 -31.76 25.58
CA GLY A 91 38.11 -30.74 25.00
C GLY A 91 37.16 -30.11 26.01
N SER A 92 36.37 -29.11 25.59
CA SER A 92 35.48 -28.33 26.47
C SER A 92 34.21 -29.05 26.93
N LEU A 93 33.67 -28.64 28.09
CA LEU A 93 32.31 -28.99 28.52
C LEU A 93 31.23 -28.61 27.49
N GLY A 94 31.45 -27.56 26.70
CA GLY A 94 30.54 -27.13 25.63
C GLY A 94 30.32 -28.15 24.51
N ARG A 95 31.15 -29.22 24.43
CA ARG A 95 30.93 -30.36 23.51
C ARG A 95 29.98 -31.43 24.08
N GLY A 96 29.55 -31.30 25.33
CA GLY A 96 28.68 -32.27 26.00
C GLY A 96 29.27 -33.68 26.01
N ARG A 97 28.57 -34.65 25.41
CA ARG A 97 28.98 -36.06 25.37
C ARG A 97 29.96 -36.40 24.23
N ASP A 98 30.18 -35.50 23.26
CA ASP A 98 31.07 -35.73 22.11
C ASP A 98 32.55 -35.37 22.42
N ARG A 99 32.96 -35.50 23.68
CA ARG A 99 34.31 -35.19 24.17
C ARG A 99 35.26 -36.36 23.90
N PRO A 100 36.43 -36.13 23.27
CA PRO A 100 37.38 -37.20 22.99
C PRO A 100 38.05 -37.73 24.28
N MET A 101 38.27 -39.04 24.33
CA MET A 101 39.11 -39.67 25.36
C MET A 101 40.57 -39.22 25.24
N ARG A 102 41.29 -39.18 26.37
CA ARG A 102 42.70 -38.77 26.41
C ARG A 102 43.60 -39.72 25.60
N SER A 103 44.31 -39.17 24.61
CA SER A 103 45.21 -39.91 23.71
C SER A 103 46.70 -39.77 24.03
N SER A 104 47.07 -38.80 24.89
CA SER A 104 48.46 -38.48 25.26
C SER A 104 48.63 -38.50 26.79
N SER A 105 49.82 -38.20 27.32
CA SER A 105 50.02 -38.06 28.77
C SER A 105 49.14 -36.96 29.41
N SER A 106 48.78 -35.94 28.63
CA SER A 106 47.93 -34.82 29.08
C SER A 106 46.76 -34.57 28.12
N CYS A 107 45.69 -33.94 28.62
CA CYS A 107 44.56 -33.55 27.77
C CYS A 107 44.83 -32.28 26.95
N GLU A 108 44.30 -32.25 25.73
CA GLU A 108 44.19 -31.03 24.93
C GLU A 108 42.82 -30.38 25.21
N CYS A 109 42.82 -29.15 25.74
CA CYS A 109 41.61 -28.39 26.02
C CYS A 109 41.30 -27.39 24.90
N ASP A 110 40.02 -27.12 24.64
CA ASP A 110 39.61 -26.05 23.73
C ASP A 110 39.97 -24.67 24.33
N GLU A 111 40.02 -23.63 23.49
CA GLU A 111 40.33 -22.27 23.93
C GLU A 111 39.41 -21.82 25.08
N GLY A 112 40.03 -21.30 26.15
CA GLY A 112 39.30 -20.84 27.33
C GLY A 112 38.92 -21.93 28.34
N TRP A 113 39.44 -23.16 28.22
CA TRP A 113 39.27 -24.25 29.20
C TRP A 113 40.61 -24.76 29.74
N THR A 114 40.63 -25.28 30.98
CA THR A 114 41.83 -25.80 31.67
C THR A 114 41.47 -26.92 32.66
N GLY A 115 42.49 -27.50 33.30
CA GLY A 115 42.39 -28.63 34.22
C GLY A 115 42.63 -29.99 33.55
N ILE A 116 42.87 -31.03 34.35
CA ILE A 116 43.23 -32.39 33.86
C ILE A 116 42.13 -32.93 32.92
N ASN A 117 40.87 -32.74 33.31
CA ASN A 117 39.70 -33.13 32.52
C ASN A 117 39.08 -31.92 31.77
N CYS A 118 39.82 -30.83 31.52
CA CYS A 118 39.35 -29.63 30.80
C CYS A 118 38.01 -29.01 31.29
N ASN A 119 37.61 -29.23 32.54
CA ASN A 119 36.31 -28.79 33.10
C ASN A 119 36.33 -27.36 33.68
N VAL A 120 37.50 -26.72 33.82
CA VAL A 120 37.62 -25.41 34.48
C VAL A 120 37.65 -24.32 33.42
N CYS A 121 36.70 -23.37 33.46
CA CYS A 121 36.69 -22.25 32.52
C CYS A 121 37.79 -21.22 32.86
N THR A 122 38.30 -20.54 31.83
CA THR A 122 39.29 -19.45 31.96
C THR A 122 38.91 -18.15 31.25
N SER A 123 37.82 -18.14 30.47
CA SER A 123 37.33 -16.94 29.80
C SER A 123 35.81 -16.97 29.64
N ASN A 124 35.16 -15.80 29.62
CA ASN A 124 33.71 -15.68 29.44
C ASN A 124 33.23 -16.30 28.11
N ASN A 125 33.99 -16.11 27.03
CA ASN A 125 33.64 -16.64 25.71
C ASN A 125 33.50 -18.16 25.69
N ALA A 126 34.27 -18.87 26.52
CA ALA A 126 34.22 -20.33 26.64
C ALA A 126 32.87 -20.82 27.20
N CYS A 127 32.23 -20.03 28.06
CA CYS A 127 30.94 -20.35 28.67
C CYS A 127 29.74 -20.12 27.74
N ASN A 128 29.88 -19.37 26.65
CA ASN A 128 28.79 -19.07 25.72
C ASN A 128 28.16 -20.33 25.10
N ALA A 129 28.94 -21.40 24.91
CA ALA A 129 28.46 -22.68 24.38
C ALA A 129 27.53 -23.45 25.34
N LEU A 130 27.52 -23.09 26.63
CA LEU A 130 26.65 -23.67 27.67
C LEU A 130 25.38 -22.84 27.92
N MET A 131 25.20 -21.73 27.21
CA MET A 131 24.03 -20.84 27.33
C MET A 131 23.03 -21.12 26.20
N GLU A 132 21.73 -21.13 26.50
CA GLU A 132 20.67 -21.46 25.51
C GLU A 132 20.65 -20.50 24.31
N THR A 133 21.05 -19.25 24.55
CA THR A 133 21.16 -18.17 23.55
C THR A 133 22.45 -18.21 22.73
N GLY A 134 23.43 -19.04 23.11
CA GLY A 134 24.77 -19.07 22.52
C GLY A 134 25.65 -17.83 22.83
N SER A 135 25.23 -16.96 23.76
CA SER A 135 25.98 -15.76 24.14
C SER A 135 25.56 -15.21 25.51
N GLY A 136 26.49 -14.58 26.23
CA GLY A 136 26.23 -13.96 27.55
C GLY A 136 26.66 -14.82 28.74
N GLY A 137 27.49 -15.84 28.50
CA GLY A 137 28.10 -16.64 29.55
C GLY A 137 29.27 -15.90 30.20
N VAL A 138 29.36 -15.99 31.53
CA VAL A 138 30.45 -15.45 32.34
C VAL A 138 31.18 -16.61 33.01
N CYS A 139 32.52 -16.60 32.95
CA CYS A 139 33.35 -17.54 33.69
C CYS A 139 33.61 -16.97 35.09
N TYR A 140 32.91 -17.48 36.08
CA TYR A 140 33.04 -17.10 37.47
C TYR A 140 34.18 -17.89 38.13
N GLN A 141 35.23 -17.20 38.59
CA GLN A 141 36.45 -17.82 39.12
C GLN A 141 36.63 -17.62 40.63
N ASN A 142 35.69 -16.96 41.30
CA ASN A 142 35.77 -16.69 42.73
C ASN A 142 35.44 -17.92 43.60
N GLY A 143 35.30 -19.12 43.05
CA GLY A 143 35.27 -20.38 43.81
C GLY A 143 34.24 -20.48 44.94
N GLU A 144 33.22 -19.62 44.94
CA GLU A 144 31.94 -19.80 45.63
C GLU A 144 31.07 -20.65 44.71
N LEU A 145 30.32 -21.60 45.27
CA LEU A 145 29.46 -22.49 44.50
C LEU A 145 28.11 -21.81 44.25
N VAL A 146 27.72 -21.69 42.99
CA VAL A 146 26.39 -21.18 42.62
C VAL A 146 25.51 -22.28 42.02
N LYS A 147 26.08 -23.17 41.19
CA LYS A 147 25.47 -24.37 40.63
C LYS A 147 26.49 -25.52 40.50
N TYR A 148 27.61 -25.29 39.80
CA TYR A 148 28.61 -26.28 39.38
C TYR A 148 30.04 -25.69 39.41
N ASN A 149 30.70 -25.73 40.57
CA ASN A 149 32.07 -25.21 40.71
C ASN A 149 33.11 -26.32 40.47
N ASN A 150 33.95 -26.15 39.44
CA ASN A 150 35.08 -27.04 39.13
C ASN A 150 36.39 -26.36 39.53
N GLN A 151 37.26 -27.06 40.28
CA GLN A 151 38.56 -26.55 40.69
C GLN A 151 39.70 -27.52 40.34
N ILE A 152 40.81 -26.96 39.84
CA ILE A 152 42.08 -27.67 39.65
C ILE A 152 43.13 -27.06 40.57
N CYS A 153 43.79 -27.91 41.36
CA CYS A 153 44.71 -27.55 42.41
C CYS A 153 46.09 -28.19 42.23
N LYS A 154 47.14 -27.47 42.63
CA LYS A 154 48.51 -27.98 42.77
C LYS A 154 48.80 -28.20 44.25
N VAL A 155 49.43 -29.32 44.61
CA VAL A 155 49.82 -29.58 46.01
C VAL A 155 51.06 -28.77 46.36
N THR A 156 50.99 -27.96 47.42
CA THR A 156 52.06 -27.04 47.84
C THR A 156 52.88 -27.52 49.04
N ASN A 157 52.47 -28.61 49.69
CA ASN A 157 53.20 -29.26 50.77
C ASN A 157 54.58 -29.74 50.27
N LYS A 158 55.65 -29.05 50.71
CA LYS A 158 57.03 -29.27 50.24
C LYS A 158 57.49 -30.72 50.36
N LYS A 159 57.17 -31.37 51.48
CA LYS A 159 57.56 -32.76 51.74
C LYS A 159 56.80 -33.78 50.88
N ILE A 160 55.56 -33.47 50.45
CA ILE A 160 54.84 -34.31 49.48
C ILE A 160 55.51 -34.18 48.10
N THR A 161 55.87 -32.96 47.69
CA THR A 161 56.61 -32.75 46.44
C THR A 161 58.03 -33.34 46.47
N ASP A 162 58.72 -33.28 47.62
CA ASP A 162 60.04 -33.90 47.79
C ASP A 162 59.97 -35.44 47.74
N LEU A 163 58.93 -36.04 48.34
CA LEU A 163 58.71 -37.50 48.33
C LEU A 163 58.43 -38.05 46.93
N LEU A 164 57.69 -37.29 46.11
CA LEU A 164 57.33 -37.65 44.73
C LEU A 164 58.39 -37.22 43.70
N GLY A 165 59.37 -36.42 44.09
CA GLY A 165 60.54 -36.07 43.30
C GLY A 165 60.22 -35.23 42.06
N GLN A 166 60.25 -35.87 40.88
CA GLN A 166 59.89 -35.21 39.61
C GLN A 166 58.41 -35.37 39.23
N GLN A 167 57.67 -36.24 39.92
CA GLN A 167 56.26 -36.48 39.64
C GLN A 167 55.42 -35.32 40.20
N LYS A 168 54.39 -34.89 39.46
CA LYS A 168 53.56 -33.74 39.82
C LYS A 168 52.29 -34.17 40.57
N PRO A 169 52.18 -33.92 41.89
CA PRO A 169 50.93 -34.09 42.62
C PRO A 169 49.94 -32.96 42.30
N GLN A 170 48.73 -33.33 41.90
CA GLN A 170 47.62 -32.42 41.60
C GLN A 170 46.33 -32.96 42.22
N VAL A 171 45.37 -32.07 42.45
CA VAL A 171 44.06 -32.40 43.02
C VAL A 171 42.99 -31.73 42.16
N THR A 172 41.90 -32.44 41.85
CA THR A 172 40.66 -31.83 41.38
C THR A 172 39.63 -31.85 42.50
N PHE A 173 38.89 -30.75 42.62
CA PHE A 173 37.80 -30.62 43.58
C PHE A 173 36.59 -30.01 42.87
N THR A 174 35.48 -30.74 42.82
CA THR A 174 34.27 -30.37 42.09
C THR A 174 33.10 -30.41 43.04
N CYS A 175 32.18 -29.44 42.99
CA CYS A 175 30.96 -29.45 43.80
C CYS A 175 29.72 -29.09 42.98
N LYS A 176 28.58 -29.65 43.39
CA LYS A 176 27.25 -29.44 42.80
C LYS A 176 26.27 -28.96 43.87
N GLU A 177 25.61 -27.84 43.62
CA GLU A 177 24.66 -27.26 44.58
C GLU A 177 23.34 -28.03 44.61
N GLU A 178 22.85 -28.51 43.46
CA GLU A 178 21.58 -29.23 43.33
C GLU A 178 21.57 -30.58 44.06
N ASP A 179 22.69 -31.31 44.00
CA ASP A 179 22.88 -32.62 44.63
C ASP A 179 23.42 -32.52 46.07
N ALA A 180 23.91 -31.35 46.50
CA ALA A 180 24.67 -31.13 47.75
C ALA A 180 25.87 -32.10 47.91
N THR A 181 26.58 -32.38 46.81
CA THR A 181 27.76 -33.26 46.76
C THR A 181 29.02 -32.54 46.30
N CYS A 182 30.17 -33.09 46.70
CA CYS A 182 31.48 -32.71 46.19
C CYS A 182 32.36 -33.94 45.94
N ASP A 183 33.24 -33.88 44.94
CA ASP A 183 34.18 -34.93 44.60
C ASP A 183 35.62 -34.40 44.74
N PHE A 184 36.47 -35.15 45.43
CA PHE A 184 37.90 -34.87 45.62
C PHE A 184 38.71 -36.00 44.97
N GLN A 185 39.65 -35.66 44.07
CA GLN A 185 40.44 -36.66 43.33
C GLN A 185 41.91 -36.29 43.40
N PHE A 186 42.77 -37.28 43.65
CA PHE A 186 44.22 -37.10 43.78
C PHE A 186 44.96 -37.71 42.59
N TRP A 187 45.82 -36.92 41.97
CA TRP A 187 46.50 -37.23 40.72
C TRP A 187 48.02 -37.12 40.89
N VAL A 188 48.76 -38.02 40.23
CA VAL A 188 50.22 -37.98 40.12
C VAL A 188 50.59 -38.09 38.66
N ASP A 189 51.26 -37.08 38.10
CA ASP A 189 51.54 -36.96 36.66
C ASP A 189 50.29 -37.13 35.78
N GLU A 190 49.20 -36.46 36.17
CA GLU A 190 47.88 -36.54 35.51
C GLU A 190 47.28 -37.96 35.44
N ILE A 191 47.78 -38.89 36.26
CA ILE A 191 47.20 -40.21 36.47
C ILE A 191 46.53 -40.24 37.84
N GLU A 192 45.24 -40.56 37.86
CA GLU A 192 44.46 -40.66 39.08
C GLU A 192 44.98 -41.80 39.96
N SER A 193 45.07 -41.53 41.25
CA SER A 193 45.53 -42.48 42.28
C SER A 193 44.34 -42.97 43.09
N PHE A 194 43.61 -42.04 43.72
CA PHE A 194 42.39 -42.32 44.47
C PHE A 194 41.41 -41.15 44.32
N TYR A 195 40.13 -41.45 44.52
CA TYR A 195 39.03 -40.48 44.50
C TYR A 195 38.15 -40.66 45.72
N CYS A 196 37.50 -39.57 46.13
CA CYS A 196 36.60 -39.50 47.28
C CYS A 196 35.34 -38.75 46.89
N HIS A 197 34.19 -39.34 47.20
CA HIS A 197 32.88 -38.70 47.08
C HIS A 197 32.43 -38.20 48.46
N LEU A 198 31.97 -36.97 48.52
CA LEU A 198 31.50 -36.28 49.71
C LEU A 198 30.02 -35.93 49.53
N SER A 199 29.20 -36.26 50.53
CA SER A 199 27.76 -35.95 50.54
C SER A 199 27.38 -35.07 51.72
N ASP A 200 26.17 -34.52 51.64
CA ASP A 200 25.61 -33.62 52.66
C ASP A 200 26.53 -32.39 52.86
N CYS A 201 26.96 -31.82 51.74
CA CYS A 201 27.86 -30.68 51.67
C CYS A 201 27.11 -29.36 51.82
N ALA A 202 27.61 -28.51 52.71
CA ALA A 202 27.24 -27.10 52.81
C ALA A 202 28.41 -26.21 52.32
N SER A 203 28.11 -25.33 51.37
CA SER A 203 29.03 -24.31 50.86
C SER A 203 28.83 -22.96 51.59
N GLY A 204 29.83 -22.08 51.56
CA GLY A 204 29.68 -20.71 52.03
C GLY A 204 30.90 -19.83 51.79
N ALA A 205 30.66 -18.55 51.50
CA ALA A 205 31.70 -17.53 51.35
C ALA A 205 31.64 -16.48 52.48
N GLN A 206 32.81 -16.04 52.94
CA GLN A 206 32.96 -14.93 53.86
C GLN A 206 33.79 -13.83 53.18
N TYR A 207 33.18 -12.65 53.08
CA TYR A 207 33.74 -11.47 52.46
C TYR A 207 34.29 -10.52 53.53
N SER A 208 35.57 -10.18 53.43
CA SER A 208 36.26 -9.23 54.32
C SER A 208 37.13 -8.30 53.49
N ASP A 209 37.31 -7.05 53.93
CA ASP A 209 38.01 -5.98 53.19
C ASP A 209 39.44 -6.34 52.76
N GLU A 210 40.08 -7.32 53.41
CA GLU A 210 41.45 -7.77 53.09
C GLU A 210 41.56 -9.17 52.42
N LYS A 211 40.54 -10.04 52.58
CA LYS A 211 40.54 -11.44 52.11
C LYS A 211 39.11 -11.97 51.96
N ASN A 212 38.80 -12.56 50.81
CA ASN A 212 37.62 -13.43 50.68
C ASN A 212 38.02 -14.87 51.07
N THR A 213 37.13 -15.60 51.73
CA THR A 213 37.36 -17.00 52.13
C THR A 213 36.17 -17.84 51.71
N THR A 214 36.39 -18.92 50.97
CA THR A 214 35.35 -19.89 50.62
C THR A 214 35.58 -21.17 51.41
N ALA A 215 34.48 -21.78 51.89
CA ALA A 215 34.52 -22.97 52.73
C ALA A 215 33.43 -23.95 52.32
N TYR A 216 33.81 -25.22 52.24
CA TYR A 216 32.94 -26.36 52.00
C TYR A 216 33.06 -27.31 53.19
N LYS A 217 31.93 -27.74 53.73
CA LYS A 217 31.87 -28.72 54.83
C LYS A 217 30.87 -29.81 54.46
N CYS A 218 31.34 -31.04 54.37
CA CYS A 218 30.52 -32.22 54.07
C CYS A 218 30.54 -33.16 55.28
N ASP A 219 29.38 -33.66 55.68
CA ASP A 219 29.27 -34.49 56.88
C ASP A 219 29.68 -35.95 56.63
N HIS A 220 29.63 -36.42 55.38
CA HIS A 220 30.03 -37.77 54.98
C HIS A 220 31.06 -37.76 53.84
N ILE A 221 31.97 -38.74 53.85
CA ILE A 221 32.97 -38.99 52.80
C ILE A 221 33.20 -40.49 52.64
N SER A 222 33.37 -40.93 51.39
CA SER A 222 33.77 -42.28 51.00
C SER A 222 34.90 -42.18 49.99
N CYS A 223 35.98 -42.93 50.17
CA CYS A 223 37.16 -42.91 49.29
C CYS A 223 37.46 -44.29 48.71
N SER A 224 37.98 -44.34 47.49
CA SER A 224 38.38 -45.56 46.76
C SER A 224 39.76 -45.38 46.11
N CYS A 225 40.64 -46.37 46.30
CA CYS A 225 41.95 -46.46 45.64
C CYS A 225 41.80 -47.14 44.27
N ILE A 226 42.53 -46.68 43.24
CA ILE A 226 42.60 -47.36 41.93
C ILE A 226 43.79 -48.33 41.95
N PRO A 227 43.58 -49.67 41.86
CA PRO A 227 44.66 -50.64 42.02
C PRO A 227 45.81 -50.50 41.00
N GLY A 228 47.05 -50.63 41.48
CA GLY A 228 48.27 -50.55 40.67
C GLY A 228 48.70 -49.13 40.30
N ARG A 229 48.06 -48.09 40.86
CA ARG A 229 48.47 -46.68 40.71
C ARG A 229 49.43 -46.27 41.83
N MET A 230 50.07 -45.10 41.69
CA MET A 230 50.89 -44.53 42.77
C MET A 230 50.01 -44.38 44.02
N MET A 231 50.56 -44.71 45.19
CA MET A 231 49.85 -44.72 46.49
C MET A 231 48.71 -45.77 46.63
N CYS A 232 48.48 -46.61 45.62
CA CYS A 232 47.45 -47.66 45.58
C CYS A 232 48.02 -48.97 45.02
N GLY A 233 49.02 -49.54 45.71
CA GLY A 233 49.59 -50.86 45.39
C GLY A 233 50.63 -50.91 44.26
N LYS A 234 51.13 -49.77 43.76
CA LYS A 234 52.25 -49.76 42.81
C LYS A 234 53.60 -49.97 43.50
N ASP A 235 54.43 -50.86 42.96
CA ASP A 235 55.77 -51.19 43.46
C ASP A 235 56.61 -49.93 43.76
N GLY A 236 57.09 -49.83 45.00
CA GLY A 236 57.89 -48.69 45.48
C GLY A 236 57.10 -47.47 45.96
N SER A 237 55.77 -47.55 46.07
CA SER A 237 54.92 -46.50 46.68
C SER A 237 54.23 -46.98 47.96
N LEU A 238 53.78 -46.03 48.80
CA LEU A 238 53.04 -46.30 50.04
C LEU A 238 51.60 -46.64 49.73
N ASP A 239 51.18 -47.90 49.92
CA ASP A 239 49.80 -48.30 49.65
C ASP A 239 48.83 -47.78 50.73
N LEU A 240 47.83 -47.01 50.31
CA LEU A 240 46.79 -46.43 51.15
C LEU A 240 45.43 -47.14 51.03
N THR A 241 45.34 -48.24 50.26
CA THR A 241 44.05 -48.89 49.91
C THR A 241 43.19 -49.22 51.13
N ASP A 242 43.72 -49.95 52.11
CA ASP A 242 42.99 -50.31 53.33
C ASP A 242 42.63 -49.09 54.20
N PHE A 243 43.48 -48.06 54.19
CA PHE A 243 43.29 -46.84 54.99
C PHE A 243 42.14 -45.98 54.43
N LEU A 244 42.10 -45.78 53.11
CA LEU A 244 41.07 -44.99 52.44
C LEU A 244 39.68 -45.61 52.56
N ASP A 245 39.58 -46.94 52.47
CA ASP A 245 38.29 -47.65 52.61
C ASP A 245 37.81 -47.71 54.08
N GLN A 246 38.70 -47.99 55.03
CA GLN A 246 38.27 -48.28 56.42
C GLN A 246 38.30 -47.07 57.36
N ALA A 247 39.27 -46.16 57.24
CA ALA A 247 39.47 -45.07 58.18
C ALA A 247 38.74 -43.78 57.80
N ILE A 248 38.70 -43.42 56.50
CA ILE A 248 38.11 -42.17 56.03
C ILE A 248 36.58 -42.28 56.06
N LYS A 249 35.94 -41.49 56.93
CA LYS A 249 34.47 -41.42 57.10
C LYS A 249 33.93 -40.01 57.35
N GLY A 250 34.80 -39.03 57.64
CA GLY A 250 34.43 -37.61 57.74
C GLY A 250 34.24 -37.10 59.17
N PRO A 251 33.87 -35.81 59.34
CA PRO A 251 33.47 -34.87 58.29
C PRO A 251 34.66 -34.27 57.50
N GLY A 252 34.48 -34.09 56.20
CA GLY A 252 35.48 -33.45 55.32
C GLY A 252 35.29 -31.94 55.22
N ARG A 253 36.39 -31.19 55.10
CA ARG A 253 36.36 -29.74 54.84
C ARG A 253 37.37 -29.31 53.79
N PHE A 254 36.97 -28.36 52.95
CA PHE A 254 37.81 -27.69 51.97
C PHE A 254 37.68 -26.18 52.14
N GLU A 255 38.75 -25.50 52.51
CA GLU A 255 38.77 -24.07 52.83
C GLU A 255 39.82 -23.36 51.97
N CYS A 256 39.48 -22.25 51.32
CA CYS A 256 40.35 -21.48 50.41
C CYS A 256 40.34 -19.99 50.71
N SER A 257 41.45 -19.29 50.47
CA SER A 257 41.58 -17.84 50.71
C SER A 257 42.03 -17.08 49.48
N GLN A 258 41.26 -16.06 49.09
CA GLN A 258 41.45 -15.42 47.79
C GLN A 258 42.24 -14.13 47.89
N LYS A 259 43.17 -13.98 46.94
CA LYS A 259 43.92 -12.75 46.68
C LYS A 259 44.03 -12.58 45.17
N GLY A 260 43.39 -11.54 44.63
CA GLY A 260 43.55 -11.18 43.21
C GLY A 260 42.85 -12.10 42.20
N GLY A 261 41.77 -12.80 42.58
CA GLY A 261 40.95 -13.61 41.67
C GLY A 261 41.35 -15.08 41.53
N GLY A 262 42.37 -15.54 42.27
CA GLY A 262 42.71 -16.95 42.43
C GLY A 262 42.40 -17.48 43.84
N ALA A 263 42.19 -18.80 43.96
CA ALA A 263 41.97 -19.48 45.24
C ALA A 263 43.30 -20.00 45.79
N HIS A 264 43.93 -19.20 46.63
CA HIS A 264 45.23 -19.47 47.23
C HIS A 264 45.09 -19.94 48.69
N ASP A 265 46.20 -20.35 49.32
CA ASP A 265 46.23 -20.84 50.70
C ASP A 265 45.13 -21.91 51.01
N CYS A 266 44.79 -22.77 50.04
CA CYS A 266 43.71 -23.74 50.17
C CYS A 266 44.13 -24.94 51.03
N ALA A 267 43.18 -25.54 51.77
CA ALA A 267 43.42 -26.70 52.62
C ALA A 267 42.25 -27.70 52.57
N PHE A 268 42.56 -28.96 52.25
CA PHE A 268 41.64 -30.09 52.46
C PHE A 268 41.97 -30.77 53.79
N LYS A 269 40.95 -30.97 54.63
CA LYS A 269 41.04 -31.47 56.01
C LYS A 269 40.05 -32.61 56.22
N GLU A 270 40.53 -33.71 56.79
CA GLU A 270 39.74 -34.85 57.26
C GLU A 270 40.47 -35.44 58.48
N PRO A 271 39.79 -35.76 59.60
CA PRO A 271 40.49 -36.01 60.87
C PRO A 271 41.53 -37.14 60.85
N GLU A 272 41.27 -38.25 60.16
CA GLU A 272 42.21 -39.38 60.11
C GLU A 272 43.28 -39.16 59.03
N MET A 273 42.92 -38.54 57.91
CA MET A 273 43.90 -38.12 56.89
C MET A 273 44.89 -37.10 57.47
N ASP A 274 44.41 -36.11 58.23
CA ASP A 274 45.24 -35.10 58.88
C ASP A 274 46.17 -35.75 59.93
N ASN A 275 45.69 -36.73 60.70
CA ASN A 275 46.53 -37.54 61.61
C ASN A 275 47.65 -38.29 60.85
N LEU A 276 47.34 -38.88 59.69
CA LEU A 276 48.31 -39.56 58.84
C LEU A 276 49.35 -38.58 58.27
N ILE A 277 48.92 -37.41 57.79
CA ILE A 277 49.82 -36.36 57.26
C ILE A 277 50.71 -35.79 58.38
N VAL A 278 50.16 -35.54 59.57
CA VAL A 278 50.94 -35.07 60.73
C VAL A 278 51.99 -36.12 61.15
N SER A 279 51.66 -37.41 61.12
CA SER A 279 52.59 -38.47 61.54
C SER A 279 53.66 -38.83 60.49
N LEU A 280 53.34 -38.80 59.19
CA LEU A 280 54.29 -39.07 58.12
C LEU A 280 55.10 -37.85 57.69
N ILE A 281 54.48 -36.66 57.71
CA ILE A 281 54.94 -35.47 57.02
C ILE A 281 55.05 -34.27 57.97
N GLY A 282 54.23 -34.17 59.01
CA GLY A 282 54.29 -33.09 60.00
C GLY A 282 53.72 -31.75 59.53
N ASP A 283 53.02 -31.74 58.39
CA ASP A 283 52.12 -30.67 57.97
C ASP A 283 50.71 -30.95 58.55
N SER A 284 49.87 -29.93 58.74
CA SER A 284 48.60 -30.09 59.47
C SER A 284 47.41 -30.55 58.61
N SER A 285 47.53 -30.51 57.29
CA SER A 285 46.49 -30.86 56.30
C SER A 285 47.09 -30.83 54.87
N ILE A 286 46.32 -31.18 53.84
CA ILE A 286 46.78 -31.06 52.45
C ILE A 286 46.69 -29.59 52.00
N LEU A 287 47.84 -28.91 51.89
CA LEU A 287 47.90 -27.54 51.37
C LEU A 287 47.92 -27.51 49.84
N LEU A 288 47.12 -26.62 49.27
CA LEU A 288 46.76 -26.55 47.85
C LEU A 288 46.80 -25.11 47.33
N ASP A 289 47.07 -24.97 46.04
CA ASP A 289 46.96 -23.72 45.28
C ASP A 289 46.03 -23.97 44.06
N CYS A 290 44.88 -23.31 44.03
CA CYS A 290 43.72 -23.72 43.22
C CYS A 290 43.24 -22.66 42.23
N GLN A 291 42.81 -23.13 41.07
CA GLN A 291 42.08 -22.34 40.08
C GLN A 291 40.66 -22.90 39.95
N ALA A 292 39.67 -22.08 40.29
CA ALA A 292 38.25 -22.38 40.17
C ALA A 292 37.66 -21.82 38.88
N GLY A 293 36.57 -22.42 38.40
CA GLY A 293 35.85 -21.96 37.22
C GLY A 293 34.45 -22.57 37.14
N GLU A 294 33.45 -21.70 37.07
CA GLU A 294 32.04 -22.02 36.88
C GLU A 294 31.45 -21.15 35.77
N CYS A 295 30.57 -21.70 34.93
CA CYS A 295 29.90 -20.95 33.86
C CYS A 295 28.49 -20.53 34.26
N LEU A 296 28.26 -19.22 34.38
CA LEU A 296 26.99 -18.60 34.80
C LEU A 296 26.45 -17.65 33.74
N TYR A 297 25.16 -17.33 33.80
CA TYR A 297 24.64 -16.11 33.16
C TYR A 297 25.15 -14.87 33.92
N GLU A 298 25.37 -13.75 33.23
CA GLU A 298 25.80 -12.49 33.86
C GLU A 298 24.88 -12.03 35.01
N THR A 299 23.58 -12.33 34.91
CA THR A 299 22.57 -12.04 35.94
C THR A 299 22.63 -12.93 37.18
N GLU A 300 23.32 -14.07 37.11
CA GLU A 300 23.44 -15.05 38.20
C GLU A 300 24.74 -14.86 39.00
N VAL A 301 25.63 -13.97 38.55
CA VAL A 301 26.88 -13.66 39.25
C VAL A 301 26.58 -13.00 40.61
N PRO A 302 27.10 -13.53 41.74
CA PRO A 302 26.94 -12.92 43.05
C PRO A 302 27.38 -11.45 43.07
N GLY A 303 26.48 -10.56 43.51
CA GLY A 303 26.70 -9.12 43.54
C GLY A 303 26.25 -8.34 42.29
N TYR A 304 25.64 -8.98 41.29
CA TYR A 304 25.09 -8.27 40.12
C TYR A 304 23.96 -7.30 40.49
N HIS A 305 24.13 -6.02 40.13
CA HIS A 305 23.09 -4.99 40.23
C HIS A 305 22.72 -4.50 38.83
N ARG A 306 21.43 -4.57 38.47
CA ARG A 306 20.96 -4.13 37.15
C ARG A 306 21.26 -2.63 36.90
N PRO A 307 21.80 -2.26 35.73
CA PRO A 307 21.95 -0.86 35.35
C PRO A 307 20.57 -0.22 35.19
N VAL A 308 20.29 0.83 35.95
CA VAL A 308 19.05 1.60 35.83
C VAL A 308 19.08 2.40 34.52
N LYS A 309 18.05 2.25 33.67
CA LYS A 309 17.91 2.99 32.40
C LYS A 309 17.93 4.50 32.65
N GLN A 310 19.03 5.17 32.30
CA GLN A 310 19.14 6.63 32.40
C GLN A 310 18.52 7.28 31.16
N ILE A 311 17.43 8.03 31.35
CA ILE A 311 16.76 8.75 30.26
C ILE A 311 17.61 9.97 29.86
N ASN A 312 18.17 9.94 28.66
CA ASN A 312 18.99 11.02 28.10
C ASN A 312 18.13 12.23 27.70
N THR A 313 17.69 13.01 28.68
CA THR A 313 16.98 14.29 28.49
C THR A 313 17.64 15.28 27.51
N PRO A 314 18.98 15.45 27.41
CA PRO A 314 19.57 16.32 26.39
C PRO A 314 19.39 15.76 24.96
N LEU A 315 19.37 14.44 24.78
CA LEU A 315 19.12 13.81 23.47
C LEU A 315 17.66 14.00 23.04
N ILE A 316 16.71 13.86 23.96
CA ILE A 316 15.28 14.16 23.73
C ILE A 316 15.11 15.62 23.29
N ALA A 317 15.68 16.58 24.03
CA ALA A 317 15.62 18.00 23.70
C ALA A 317 16.28 18.30 22.33
N GLY A 318 17.41 17.66 22.03
CA GLY A 318 18.10 17.75 20.74
C GLY A 318 17.27 17.24 19.56
N VAL A 319 16.60 16.10 19.70
CA VAL A 319 15.75 15.52 18.64
C VAL A 319 14.48 16.35 18.42
N ILE A 320 13.81 16.79 19.48
CA ILE A 320 12.64 17.68 19.36
C ILE A 320 13.04 19.01 18.69
N GLY A 321 14.17 19.60 19.11
CA GLY A 321 14.74 20.80 18.49
C GLY A 321 15.09 20.57 17.01
N GLY A 322 15.69 19.44 16.67
CA GLY A 322 16.01 19.05 15.30
C GLY A 322 14.77 18.89 14.41
N CYS A 323 13.72 18.23 14.89
CA CYS A 323 12.45 18.09 14.17
C CYS A 323 11.73 19.44 14.00
N ALA A 324 11.77 20.31 15.02
CA ALA A 324 11.22 21.66 14.93
C ALA A 324 12.00 22.55 13.94
N LEU A 325 13.34 22.45 13.94
CA LEU A 325 14.20 23.12 12.96
C LEU A 325 14.00 22.59 11.55
N PHE A 326 13.79 21.28 11.37
CA PHE A 326 13.41 20.69 10.08
C PHE A 326 12.07 21.26 9.59
N LEU A 327 11.05 21.30 10.44
CA LEU A 327 9.75 21.88 10.07
C LEU A 327 9.87 23.39 9.76
N ALA A 328 10.68 24.14 10.51
CA ALA A 328 10.98 25.54 10.22
C ALA A 328 11.75 25.70 8.89
N ALA A 329 12.72 24.83 8.58
CA ALA A 329 13.44 24.82 7.32
C ALA A 329 12.55 24.44 6.13
N VAL A 330 11.60 23.52 6.31
CA VAL A 330 10.55 23.21 5.32
C VAL A 330 9.61 24.40 5.13
N ILE A 331 9.22 25.11 6.19
CA ILE A 331 8.42 26.35 6.08
C ILE A 331 9.20 27.45 5.34
N ILE A 332 10.45 27.71 5.73
CA ILE A 332 11.29 28.74 5.11
C ILE A 332 11.59 28.37 3.65
N GLY A 333 11.85 27.09 3.34
CA GLY A 333 12.02 26.59 1.98
C GLY A 333 10.74 26.66 1.14
N THR A 334 9.58 26.31 1.72
CA THR A 334 8.26 26.43 1.05
C THR A 334 7.80 27.89 0.90
N TRP A 335 8.31 28.81 1.71
CA TRP A 335 8.12 30.25 1.52
C TRP A 335 9.10 30.83 0.50
N TYR A 336 10.38 30.43 0.56
CA TYR A 336 11.47 30.94 -0.27
C TYR A 336 11.35 30.52 -1.74
N LEU A 337 11.18 29.23 -2.01
CA LEU A 337 11.02 28.72 -3.39
C LEU A 337 9.66 29.11 -4.01
N SER A 338 8.66 29.51 -3.19
CA SER A 338 7.35 30.00 -3.63
C SER A 338 7.38 31.49 -3.98
N ARG A 339 8.12 32.29 -3.19
CA ARG A 339 8.43 33.69 -3.53
C ARG A 339 9.47 33.83 -4.64
N ARG A 340 10.34 32.83 -4.86
CA ARG A 340 11.20 32.76 -6.03
C ARG A 340 10.37 32.53 -7.30
N ARG A 341 9.92 33.63 -7.91
CA ARG A 341 9.77 33.69 -9.37
C ARG A 341 11.16 33.42 -9.96
N LEU A 342 11.41 32.16 -10.33
CA LEU A 342 12.61 31.76 -11.06
C LEU A 342 12.56 32.35 -12.47
N HIS A 343 12.99 33.61 -12.60
CA HIS A 343 13.40 34.16 -13.89
C HIS A 343 14.64 33.39 -14.36
N TYR A 344 14.40 32.38 -15.20
CA TYR A 344 15.44 31.83 -16.06
C TYR A 344 15.78 32.87 -17.13
N GLY A 345 16.84 33.64 -16.89
CA GLY A 345 17.71 34.12 -17.96
C GLY A 345 18.79 33.06 -18.25
N ALA A 346 19.45 33.05 -19.40
CA ALA A 346 19.28 33.93 -20.57
C ALA A 346 18.88 33.09 -21.80
N ILE A 347 18.21 33.73 -22.76
CA ILE A 347 17.97 33.12 -24.07
C ILE A 347 19.33 32.99 -24.78
N ARG A 348 19.82 31.75 -24.94
CA ARG A 348 20.82 31.48 -25.97
C ARG A 348 20.09 31.40 -27.29
N LEU A 349 20.22 32.46 -28.10
CA LEU A 349 20.02 32.38 -29.53
C LEU A 349 21.23 31.60 -30.09
N GLU A 350 21.05 30.30 -30.30
CA GLU A 350 21.89 29.57 -31.24
C GLU A 350 21.20 29.71 -32.60
N ASP A 351 21.79 30.51 -33.50
CA ASP A 351 21.27 30.85 -34.84
C ASP A 351 21.28 29.65 -35.83
N SER A 352 21.12 28.43 -35.30
CA SER A 352 21.14 27.15 -36.01
C SER A 352 19.75 26.49 -36.08
N ASP A 353 18.74 27.02 -35.37
CA ASP A 353 17.46 26.34 -35.13
C ASP A 353 16.36 26.63 -36.20
N ASP A 354 16.63 27.44 -37.22
CA ASP A 354 15.66 27.89 -38.25
C ASP A 354 14.98 26.76 -39.06
N GLU A 355 15.62 25.59 -39.18
CA GLU A 355 15.00 24.38 -39.74
C GLU A 355 14.02 23.71 -38.75
N SER A 356 14.29 23.81 -37.45
CA SER A 356 13.49 23.18 -36.39
C SER A 356 12.20 23.94 -36.06
N THR A 357 12.20 25.27 -36.26
CA THR A 357 11.01 26.12 -36.17
C THR A 357 10.11 25.94 -37.39
N LYS A 358 10.67 25.84 -38.62
CA LYS A 358 9.91 25.57 -39.85
C LYS A 358 9.10 24.28 -39.83
N LEU A 359 9.57 23.26 -39.08
CA LEU A 359 8.92 21.93 -38.96
C LEU A 359 7.46 21.95 -38.47
N MET A 360 6.93 23.07 -37.97
CA MET A 360 5.53 23.20 -37.50
C MET A 360 4.77 24.42 -38.07
N VAL A 361 5.37 25.17 -39.02
CA VAL A 361 4.74 26.36 -39.62
C VAL A 361 3.67 25.96 -40.66
N ASP A 362 3.99 25.01 -41.54
CA ASP A 362 3.08 24.54 -42.57
C ASP A 362 2.21 23.36 -42.10
N HIS A 363 1.23 23.67 -41.24
CA HIS A 363 0.07 22.80 -41.11
C HIS A 363 -0.70 22.82 -42.43
N LYS A 364 -0.90 21.65 -43.06
CA LYS A 364 -1.63 21.59 -44.34
C LYS A 364 -3.11 21.92 -44.11
N PRO A 365 -3.71 22.87 -44.85
CA PRO A 365 -5.16 23.08 -44.83
C PRO A 365 -5.90 21.78 -45.14
N ALA A 366 -6.94 21.47 -44.35
CA ALA A 366 -7.64 20.19 -44.40
C ALA A 366 -9.16 20.38 -44.37
N ALA A 367 -9.81 20.17 -45.51
CA ALA A 367 -11.25 20.09 -45.62
C ALA A 367 -11.75 18.72 -45.10
N LEU A 368 -12.84 18.74 -44.34
CA LEU A 368 -13.50 17.54 -43.83
C LEU A 368 -14.84 17.33 -44.55
N TYR A 369 -15.01 16.15 -45.13
CA TYR A 369 -16.22 15.74 -45.83
C TYR A 369 -16.78 14.49 -45.14
N PHE A 370 -18.09 14.41 -44.97
CA PHE A 370 -18.74 13.25 -44.37
C PHE A 370 -20.08 12.95 -45.03
N GLN A 371 -20.38 11.67 -45.21
CA GLN A 371 -21.58 11.20 -45.91
C GLN A 371 -22.23 10.01 -45.19
N ASN A 372 -23.57 10.02 -45.13
CA ASN A 372 -24.40 8.96 -44.55
C ASN A 372 -24.01 8.57 -43.11
N VAL A 373 -23.54 9.54 -42.31
CA VAL A 373 -23.14 9.29 -40.92
C VAL A 373 -24.35 8.91 -40.08
N ALA A 374 -24.27 7.74 -39.44
CA ALA A 374 -25.29 7.21 -38.54
C ALA A 374 -24.62 6.51 -37.34
N TYR A 375 -25.35 6.44 -36.22
CA TYR A 375 -24.87 5.86 -34.98
C TYR A 375 -25.98 5.14 -34.25
N SER A 376 -25.75 3.87 -33.91
CA SER A 376 -26.71 3.04 -33.19
C SER A 376 -26.12 2.51 -31.89
N LEU A 377 -26.89 2.59 -30.80
CA LEU A 377 -26.51 2.13 -29.46
C LEU A 377 -27.61 1.21 -28.93
N ASN A 378 -27.26 -0.03 -28.58
CA ASN A 378 -28.20 -1.04 -28.07
C ASN A 378 -29.45 -1.21 -28.96
N GLY A 379 -29.29 -1.13 -30.29
CA GLY A 379 -30.39 -1.23 -31.27
C GLY A 379 -31.19 0.06 -31.48
N LYS A 380 -30.96 1.13 -30.71
CA LYS A 380 -31.57 2.45 -30.94
C LYS A 380 -30.66 3.30 -31.81
N ASN A 381 -31.16 3.78 -32.94
CA ASN A 381 -30.48 4.79 -33.75
C ASN A 381 -30.52 6.14 -33.02
N ILE A 382 -29.35 6.74 -32.78
CA ILE A 382 -29.16 8.04 -32.13
C ILE A 382 -28.86 9.12 -33.17
N LEU A 383 -28.17 8.76 -34.27
CA LEU A 383 -27.94 9.64 -35.42
C LEU A 383 -28.29 8.88 -36.71
N THR A 384 -28.85 9.55 -37.71
CA THR A 384 -29.24 8.94 -38.99
C THR A 384 -28.99 9.85 -40.19
N GLY A 385 -28.17 9.39 -41.15
CA GLY A 385 -28.09 9.95 -42.50
C GLY A 385 -27.49 11.36 -42.60
N ILE A 386 -26.56 11.71 -41.71
CA ILE A 386 -25.97 13.05 -41.68
C ILE A 386 -24.89 13.16 -42.78
N GLN A 387 -24.94 14.25 -43.56
CA GLN A 387 -23.98 14.60 -44.62
C GLN A 387 -23.59 16.08 -44.52
N GLY A 388 -22.39 16.44 -44.95
CA GLY A 388 -21.91 17.81 -44.88
C GLY A 388 -20.42 17.97 -45.18
N ILE A 389 -19.98 19.24 -45.19
CA ILE A 389 -18.64 19.69 -45.59
C ILE A 389 -18.19 20.80 -44.64
N CYS A 390 -16.92 20.79 -44.26
CA CYS A 390 -16.24 21.86 -43.51
C CYS A 390 -14.93 22.21 -44.23
N GLN A 391 -14.79 23.46 -44.68
CA GLN A 391 -13.64 23.93 -45.46
C GLN A 391 -12.56 24.57 -44.58
N PRO A 392 -11.28 24.61 -45.03
CA PRO A 392 -10.21 25.32 -44.33
C PRO A 392 -10.41 26.84 -44.38
N GLY A 393 -10.27 27.50 -43.23
CA GLY A 393 -10.50 28.94 -43.08
C GLY A 393 -11.93 29.32 -42.70
N GLU A 394 -12.85 28.35 -42.69
CA GLU A 394 -14.26 28.53 -42.31
C GLU A 394 -14.55 27.99 -40.90
N VAL A 395 -15.52 28.63 -40.24
CA VAL A 395 -16.08 28.20 -38.95
C VAL A 395 -17.44 27.54 -39.18
N THR A 396 -17.55 26.26 -38.80
CA THR A 396 -18.81 25.49 -38.85
C THR A 396 -19.42 25.34 -37.45
N ALA A 397 -20.61 25.91 -37.27
CA ALA A 397 -21.39 25.75 -36.05
C ALA A 397 -22.36 24.56 -36.17
N ILE A 398 -22.45 23.72 -35.13
CA ILE A 398 -23.42 22.64 -34.97
C ILE A 398 -24.46 23.08 -33.93
N MET A 399 -25.70 23.32 -34.38
CA MET A 399 -26.83 23.76 -33.54
C MET A 399 -27.96 22.73 -33.52
N GLY A 400 -28.94 22.98 -32.65
CA GLY A 400 -30.12 22.14 -32.44
C GLY A 400 -30.53 22.07 -30.97
N SER A 401 -31.73 21.54 -30.73
CA SER A 401 -32.31 21.37 -29.39
C SER A 401 -31.46 20.51 -28.44
N SER A 402 -31.75 20.59 -27.13
CA SER A 402 -31.15 19.69 -26.15
C SER A 402 -31.55 18.24 -26.44
N GLY A 403 -30.60 17.31 -26.36
CA GLY A 403 -30.82 15.91 -26.75
C GLY A 403 -30.83 15.63 -28.27
N ALA A 404 -30.66 16.63 -29.14
CA ALA A 404 -30.66 16.45 -30.60
C ALA A 404 -29.48 15.64 -31.18
N GLY A 405 -28.47 15.29 -30.35
CA GLY A 405 -27.31 14.50 -30.76
C GLY A 405 -26.03 15.29 -31.05
N LYS A 406 -26.01 16.61 -30.86
CA LYS A 406 -24.88 17.53 -31.15
C LYS A 406 -23.50 17.00 -30.73
N THR A 407 -23.27 16.84 -29.43
CA THR A 407 -22.00 16.32 -28.86
C THR A 407 -21.69 14.90 -29.33
N THR A 408 -22.70 14.04 -29.46
CA THR A 408 -22.52 12.69 -30.00
C THR A 408 -22.00 12.71 -31.44
N PHE A 409 -22.53 13.61 -32.27
CA PHE A 409 -22.08 13.80 -33.65
C PHE A 409 -20.68 14.40 -33.72
N LEU A 410 -20.36 15.41 -32.90
CA LEU A 410 -19.02 15.98 -32.79
C LEU A 410 -17.96 14.94 -32.37
N ASP A 411 -18.25 14.12 -31.36
CA ASP A 411 -17.36 13.04 -30.92
C ASP A 411 -17.14 11.98 -32.03
N ILE A 412 -18.14 11.72 -32.88
CA ILE A 412 -18.05 10.80 -34.01
C ILE A 412 -17.24 11.39 -35.15
N LEU A 413 -17.43 12.68 -35.49
CA LEU A 413 -16.57 13.40 -36.44
C LEU A 413 -15.11 13.37 -35.98
N ALA A 414 -14.84 13.52 -34.68
CA ALA A 414 -13.51 13.41 -34.11
C ALA A 414 -12.95 11.98 -34.03
N ARG A 415 -13.69 10.96 -34.54
CA ARG A 415 -13.38 9.52 -34.42
C ARG A 415 -13.01 9.09 -32.99
N LYS A 416 -13.72 9.61 -31.97
CA LYS A 416 -13.59 9.08 -30.61
C LYS A 416 -14.24 7.70 -30.52
N ASN A 417 -13.63 6.80 -29.73
CA ASN A 417 -14.19 5.48 -29.48
C ASN A 417 -15.51 5.63 -28.70
N LYS A 418 -16.59 5.09 -29.27
CA LYS A 418 -17.93 5.00 -28.67
C LYS A 418 -18.36 3.54 -28.58
N ARG A 419 -19.27 3.21 -27.64
CA ARG A 419 -19.77 1.84 -27.46
C ARG A 419 -20.69 1.33 -28.58
N GLY A 420 -21.37 2.22 -29.28
CA GLY A 420 -22.31 1.87 -30.35
C GLY A 420 -21.63 1.63 -31.69
N HIS A 421 -22.39 1.17 -32.68
CA HIS A 421 -21.91 1.02 -34.06
C HIS A 421 -21.99 2.36 -34.78
N VAL A 422 -20.86 2.84 -35.31
CA VAL A 422 -20.78 4.00 -36.21
C VAL A 422 -20.80 3.49 -37.66
N SER A 423 -21.57 4.13 -38.52
CA SER A 423 -21.53 3.91 -39.97
C SER A 423 -21.53 5.24 -40.72
N GLY A 424 -21.04 5.24 -41.94
CA GLY A 424 -20.83 6.44 -42.76
C GLY A 424 -19.38 6.57 -43.21
N ASP A 425 -19.16 7.40 -44.23
CA ASP A 425 -17.84 7.64 -44.81
C ASP A 425 -17.32 9.02 -44.42
N PHE A 426 -16.03 9.09 -44.07
CA PHE A 426 -15.32 10.31 -43.70
C PHE A 426 -14.10 10.47 -44.60
N TYR A 427 -13.98 11.63 -45.25
CA TYR A 427 -12.87 11.96 -46.14
C TYR A 427 -12.18 13.24 -45.66
N VAL A 428 -10.86 13.28 -45.74
CA VAL A 428 -10.04 14.47 -45.49
C VAL A 428 -9.36 14.83 -46.80
N ASN A 429 -9.59 16.05 -47.31
CA ASN A 429 -9.15 16.46 -48.65
C ASN A 429 -9.51 15.44 -49.75
N GLY A 430 -10.70 14.84 -49.67
CA GLY A 430 -11.19 13.81 -50.62
C GLY A 430 -10.69 12.37 -50.35
N GLU A 431 -9.71 12.16 -49.47
CA GLU A 431 -9.12 10.84 -49.19
C GLU A 431 -9.69 10.15 -47.93
N LYS A 432 -9.80 8.81 -47.96
CA LYS A 432 -10.12 8.00 -46.77
C LYS A 432 -8.86 7.76 -45.93
N VAL A 433 -8.68 8.58 -44.90
CA VAL A 433 -7.53 8.54 -43.98
C VAL A 433 -7.68 7.49 -42.87
N SER A 434 -6.58 6.84 -42.47
CA SER A 434 -6.55 5.87 -41.36
C SER A 434 -6.77 6.52 -39.98
N ASP A 435 -7.27 5.79 -38.98
CA ASP A 435 -7.53 6.35 -37.65
C ASP A 435 -6.25 6.88 -36.95
N SER A 436 -5.10 6.29 -37.25
CA SER A 436 -3.79 6.74 -36.75
C SER A 436 -3.34 8.06 -37.34
N GLU A 437 -3.60 8.29 -38.63
CA GLU A 437 -3.28 9.54 -39.32
C GLU A 437 -4.31 10.63 -38.97
N TYR A 438 -5.59 10.28 -38.91
CA TYR A 438 -6.68 11.19 -38.56
C TYR A 438 -6.44 11.86 -37.20
N LYS A 439 -5.98 11.09 -36.21
CA LYS A 439 -5.61 11.59 -34.86
C LYS A 439 -4.38 12.50 -34.82
N ASN A 440 -3.60 12.61 -35.90
CA ASN A 440 -2.49 13.56 -35.98
C ASN A 440 -2.93 14.91 -36.59
N VAL A 441 -4.02 14.94 -37.37
CA VAL A 441 -4.59 16.17 -37.98
C VAL A 441 -5.52 16.92 -37.02
N VAL A 442 -6.18 16.16 -36.14
CA VAL A 442 -7.31 16.59 -35.35
C VAL A 442 -6.92 17.01 -33.93
N GLY A 443 -7.34 18.21 -33.52
CA GLY A 443 -7.41 18.62 -32.12
C GLY A 443 -8.84 18.54 -31.59
N PHE A 444 -9.02 18.20 -30.31
CA PHE A 444 -10.34 18.16 -29.67
C PHE A 444 -10.32 18.85 -28.30
N VAL A 445 -11.22 19.83 -28.12
CA VAL A 445 -11.44 20.55 -26.85
C VAL A 445 -12.77 20.10 -26.25
N ASP A 446 -12.72 19.42 -25.09
CA ASP A 446 -13.91 19.00 -24.33
C ASP A 446 -14.65 20.20 -23.68
N GLN A 447 -15.89 19.96 -23.27
CA GLN A 447 -16.74 20.94 -22.58
C GLN A 447 -16.13 21.46 -21.26
N GLU A 448 -15.48 20.59 -20.47
CA GLU A 448 -14.91 20.93 -19.16
C GLU A 448 -13.39 21.20 -19.21
N ASP A 449 -12.98 22.43 -18.88
CA ASP A 449 -11.58 22.84 -18.77
C ASP A 449 -10.93 22.41 -17.43
N THR A 450 -10.78 21.10 -17.24
CA THR A 450 -10.04 20.55 -16.10
C THR A 450 -8.53 20.80 -16.27
N MET A 451 -7.93 21.53 -15.32
CA MET A 451 -6.51 21.89 -15.31
C MET A 451 -5.97 21.93 -13.88
N LEU A 452 -4.66 21.82 -13.70
CA LEU A 452 -4.03 21.88 -12.38
C LEU A 452 -4.02 23.34 -11.86
N PRO A 453 -4.67 23.65 -10.72
CA PRO A 453 -4.86 25.04 -10.27
C PRO A 453 -3.56 25.72 -9.82
N THR A 454 -2.52 24.94 -9.51
CA THR A 454 -1.20 25.38 -9.02
C THR A 454 -0.21 25.79 -10.11
N LEU A 455 -0.50 25.46 -11.37
CA LEU A 455 0.36 25.79 -12.49
C LEU A 455 0.03 27.17 -13.05
N THR A 456 1.01 27.82 -13.67
CA THR A 456 0.74 28.99 -14.50
C THR A 456 0.15 28.59 -15.85
N VAL A 457 -0.42 29.57 -16.56
CA VAL A 457 -0.86 29.42 -17.94
C VAL A 457 0.28 28.85 -18.81
N HIS A 458 1.45 29.49 -18.79
CA HIS A 458 2.61 29.07 -19.56
C HIS A 458 3.08 27.65 -19.21
N GLU A 459 3.19 27.32 -17.93
CA GLU A 459 3.60 25.98 -17.52
C GLU A 459 2.62 24.88 -17.93
N THR A 460 1.32 25.19 -18.01
CA THR A 460 0.29 24.23 -18.41
C THR A 460 0.37 23.95 -19.90
N ILE A 461 0.47 25.00 -20.73
CA ILE A 461 0.64 24.88 -22.18
C ILE A 461 1.99 24.23 -22.50
N LEU A 462 3.07 24.62 -21.81
CA LEU A 462 4.40 24.02 -21.95
C LEU A 462 4.44 22.54 -21.54
N ASN A 463 3.71 22.12 -20.50
CA ASN A 463 3.62 20.71 -20.16
C ASN A 463 2.90 19.91 -21.27
N SER A 464 1.84 20.45 -21.88
CA SER A 464 1.21 19.84 -23.07
C SER A 464 2.22 19.74 -24.24
N ALA A 465 2.93 20.84 -24.51
CA ALA A 465 3.96 20.92 -25.55
C ALA A 465 5.09 19.89 -25.35
N LEU A 466 5.63 19.80 -24.14
CA LEU A 466 6.71 18.89 -23.79
C LEU A 466 6.30 17.42 -23.86
N LEU A 467 5.01 17.09 -23.78
CA LEU A 467 4.49 15.72 -23.89
C LEU A 467 4.11 15.34 -25.32
N ARG A 468 3.54 16.27 -26.10
CA ARG A 468 2.97 16.00 -27.42
C ARG A 468 3.87 16.35 -28.61
N LEU A 469 4.70 17.39 -28.51
CA LEU A 469 5.57 17.80 -29.62
C LEU A 469 6.69 16.77 -29.88
N PRO A 470 7.24 16.69 -31.11
CA PRO A 470 8.19 15.67 -31.53
C PRO A 470 9.39 15.53 -30.58
N ARG A 471 9.99 14.34 -30.49
CA ARG A 471 11.20 14.13 -29.68
C ARG A 471 12.36 15.02 -30.13
N ASP A 472 12.47 15.22 -31.44
CA ASP A 472 13.62 15.79 -32.14
C ASP A 472 13.64 17.33 -32.09
N MET A 473 12.50 17.96 -31.81
CA MET A 473 12.40 19.39 -31.57
C MET A 473 13.08 19.78 -30.25
N GLY A 474 14.01 20.73 -30.32
CA GLY A 474 14.73 21.29 -29.18
C GLY A 474 13.81 21.92 -28.14
N ARG A 475 14.26 21.99 -26.87
CA ARG A 475 13.43 22.56 -25.79
C ARG A 475 13.12 24.05 -26.03
N ALA A 476 14.08 24.82 -26.55
CA ALA A 476 13.90 26.22 -26.88
C ALA A 476 12.81 26.39 -27.97
N ALA A 477 12.88 25.64 -29.07
CA ALA A 477 11.84 25.62 -30.10
C ALA A 477 10.44 25.27 -29.55
N LYS A 478 10.33 24.34 -28.58
CA LYS A 478 9.05 24.05 -27.90
C LYS A 478 8.54 25.23 -27.06
N GLU A 479 9.41 25.89 -26.30
CA GLU A 479 9.07 27.08 -25.50
C GLU A 479 8.71 28.29 -26.39
N GLN A 480 9.34 28.42 -27.56
CA GLN A 480 8.96 29.37 -28.60
C GLN A 480 7.58 29.06 -29.18
N ARG A 481 7.29 27.81 -29.58
CA ARG A 481 5.97 27.43 -30.12
C ARG A 481 4.83 27.69 -29.12
N VAL A 482 5.07 27.47 -27.83
CA VAL A 482 4.14 27.84 -26.75
C VAL A 482 3.90 29.36 -26.73
N THR A 483 4.98 30.15 -26.82
CA THR A 483 4.93 31.62 -26.84
C THR A 483 4.20 32.17 -28.07
N GLU A 484 4.29 31.50 -29.23
CA GLU A 484 3.52 31.81 -30.43
C GLU A 484 2.03 31.55 -30.20
N VAL A 485 1.65 30.36 -29.72
CA VAL A 485 0.26 29.99 -29.43
C VAL A 485 -0.39 30.92 -28.38
N GLU A 486 0.37 31.34 -27.36
CA GLU A 486 -0.08 32.33 -26.38
C GLU A 486 -0.40 33.70 -27.01
N LYS A 487 0.32 34.09 -28.06
CA LYS A 487 0.06 35.31 -28.85
C LYS A 487 -1.10 35.10 -29.83
N GLU A 488 -1.14 33.96 -30.53
CA GLU A 488 -2.24 33.56 -31.44
C GLU A 488 -3.62 33.70 -30.75
N LEU A 489 -3.70 33.30 -29.47
CA LEU A 489 -4.94 33.31 -28.68
C LEU A 489 -5.11 34.54 -27.76
N GLY A 490 -4.21 35.53 -27.83
CA GLY A 490 -4.29 36.77 -27.04
C GLY A 490 -4.05 36.61 -25.52
N ILE A 491 -3.56 35.45 -25.06
CA ILE A 491 -3.36 35.12 -23.63
C ILE A 491 -1.92 35.35 -23.13
N TYR A 492 -1.00 35.80 -23.98
CA TYR A 492 0.40 36.07 -23.60
C TYR A 492 0.55 37.01 -22.38
N HIS A 493 -0.38 37.95 -22.18
CA HIS A 493 -0.36 38.88 -21.05
C HIS A 493 -0.66 38.23 -19.68
N ILE A 494 -1.26 37.03 -19.66
CA ILE A 494 -1.53 36.24 -18.44
C ILE A 494 -0.64 35.00 -18.30
N ARG A 495 0.40 34.85 -19.14
CA ARG A 495 1.27 33.65 -19.18
C ARG A 495 1.81 33.21 -17.80
N ASP A 496 2.15 34.19 -16.95
CA ASP A 496 2.75 34.01 -15.62
C ASP A 496 1.70 33.97 -14.49
N SER A 497 0.41 34.11 -14.81
CA SER A 497 -0.71 34.00 -13.86
C SER A 497 -1.02 32.54 -13.53
N LEU A 498 -1.37 32.27 -12.27
CA LEU A 498 -1.87 30.96 -11.84
C LEU A 498 -3.28 30.72 -12.38
N ILE A 499 -3.57 29.48 -12.80
CA ILE A 499 -4.90 29.10 -13.27
C ILE A 499 -5.93 29.27 -12.14
N GLY A 500 -5.58 28.82 -10.92
CA GLY A 500 -6.46 28.88 -9.76
C GLY A 500 -7.58 27.84 -9.77
N SER A 501 -8.34 27.79 -8.69
CA SER A 501 -9.44 26.84 -8.44
C SER A 501 -10.73 27.59 -8.14
N GLU A 502 -11.84 27.16 -8.71
CA GLU A 502 -13.16 27.78 -8.49
C GLU A 502 -13.66 27.67 -7.03
N GLU A 503 -13.18 26.68 -6.27
CA GLU A 503 -13.57 26.43 -4.87
C GLU A 503 -12.64 27.10 -3.83
N GLY A 504 -11.56 27.76 -4.25
CA GLY A 504 -10.49 28.22 -3.35
C GLY A 504 -10.37 29.74 -3.26
N ASN A 505 -9.92 30.24 -2.10
CA ASN A 505 -9.64 31.68 -1.85
C ASN A 505 -8.48 32.28 -2.71
N GLY A 506 -7.99 31.58 -3.73
CA GLY A 506 -6.93 32.02 -4.63
C GLY A 506 -7.51 32.69 -5.88
N ARG A 507 -7.11 33.95 -6.13
CA ARG A 507 -7.52 34.71 -7.32
C ARG A 507 -6.87 34.10 -8.58
N GLY A 508 -7.65 33.30 -9.32
CA GLY A 508 -7.26 32.69 -10.60
C GLY A 508 -7.51 33.57 -11.83
N ILE A 509 -7.38 32.98 -13.01
CA ILE A 509 -7.76 33.59 -14.29
C ILE A 509 -9.29 33.54 -14.49
N SER A 510 -9.83 34.38 -15.38
CA SER A 510 -11.27 34.35 -15.72
C SER A 510 -11.67 33.09 -16.49
N GLY A 511 -12.97 32.76 -16.48
CA GLY A 511 -13.49 31.60 -17.23
C GLY A 511 -13.19 31.68 -18.74
N GLY A 512 -13.32 32.86 -19.35
CA GLY A 512 -13.02 33.05 -20.78
C GLY A 512 -11.54 32.89 -21.11
N GLU A 513 -10.65 33.32 -20.20
CA GLU A 513 -9.21 33.06 -20.32
C GLU A 513 -8.90 31.57 -20.15
N LYS A 514 -9.47 30.92 -19.13
CA LYS A 514 -9.35 29.48 -18.88
C LYS A 514 -9.76 28.66 -20.11
N ARG A 515 -10.86 29.05 -20.79
CA ARG A 515 -11.29 28.44 -22.05
C ARG A 515 -10.24 28.57 -23.16
N ARG A 516 -9.64 29.76 -23.32
CA ARG A 516 -8.54 29.98 -24.27
C ARG A 516 -7.28 29.18 -23.92
N VAL A 517 -6.97 28.94 -22.65
CA VAL A 517 -5.86 28.07 -22.22
C VAL A 517 -6.15 26.59 -22.55
N GLY A 518 -7.41 26.14 -22.42
CA GLY A 518 -7.83 24.82 -22.89
C GLY A 518 -7.61 24.62 -24.39
N ILE A 519 -8.03 25.61 -25.19
CA ILE A 519 -7.79 25.65 -26.65
C ILE A 519 -6.28 25.66 -26.96
N ALA A 520 -5.49 26.48 -26.24
CA ALA A 520 -4.04 26.55 -26.41
C ALA A 520 -3.34 25.20 -26.22
N CYS A 521 -3.75 24.42 -25.22
CA CYS A 521 -3.16 23.10 -24.92
C CYS A 521 -3.31 22.10 -26.08
N GLU A 522 -4.35 22.24 -26.91
CA GLU A 522 -4.56 21.46 -28.13
C GLU A 522 -3.91 22.11 -29.37
N LEU A 523 -3.93 23.45 -29.46
CA LEU A 523 -3.39 24.21 -30.60
C LEU A 523 -1.86 24.09 -30.77
N VAL A 524 -1.14 23.82 -29.68
CA VAL A 524 0.32 23.58 -29.68
C VAL A 524 0.76 22.51 -30.68
N THR A 525 -0.04 21.46 -30.92
CA THR A 525 0.30 20.43 -31.92
C THR A 525 0.03 20.84 -33.37
N SER A 526 -0.34 22.10 -33.61
CA SER A 526 -0.71 22.65 -34.92
C SER A 526 -1.74 21.80 -35.70
N PRO A 527 -2.87 21.37 -35.09
CA PRO A 527 -3.90 20.61 -35.80
C PRO A 527 -4.54 21.44 -36.93
N SER A 528 -4.81 20.80 -38.08
CA SER A 528 -5.49 21.44 -39.21
C SER A 528 -7.01 21.49 -39.03
N ILE A 529 -7.57 20.54 -38.29
CA ILE A 529 -8.99 20.46 -37.95
C ILE A 529 -9.12 20.55 -36.43
N LEU A 530 -9.89 21.51 -35.93
CA LEU A 530 -10.13 21.71 -34.50
C LEU A 530 -11.62 21.51 -34.19
N PHE A 531 -11.93 20.52 -33.36
CA PHE A 531 -13.25 20.30 -32.78
C PHE A 531 -13.34 20.92 -31.38
N LEU A 532 -14.43 21.64 -31.07
CA LEU A 532 -14.71 22.15 -29.72
C LEU A 532 -16.15 21.82 -29.30
N ASP A 533 -16.32 21.21 -28.13
CA ASP A 533 -17.65 20.95 -27.59
C ASP A 533 -18.09 22.10 -26.68
N GLU A 534 -19.15 22.81 -27.08
CA GLU A 534 -19.72 24.00 -26.44
C GLU A 534 -18.67 25.01 -25.92
N PRO A 535 -17.91 25.69 -26.81
CA PRO A 535 -16.83 26.59 -26.41
C PRO A 535 -17.33 27.82 -25.62
N THR A 536 -18.62 28.14 -25.67
CA THR A 536 -19.25 29.26 -24.96
C THR A 536 -19.98 28.86 -23.66
N SER A 537 -19.99 27.58 -23.29
CA SER A 537 -20.72 27.10 -22.10
C SER A 537 -20.09 27.64 -20.81
N GLY A 538 -20.92 28.03 -19.84
CA GLY A 538 -20.45 28.61 -18.57
C GLY A 538 -19.83 30.01 -18.65
N LEU A 539 -19.82 30.67 -19.81
CA LEU A 539 -19.31 32.02 -20.00
C LEU A 539 -20.44 33.07 -20.03
N ASP A 540 -20.13 34.29 -19.59
CA ASP A 540 -20.97 35.45 -19.86
C ASP A 540 -20.93 35.83 -21.35
N ALA A 541 -21.95 36.55 -21.81
CA ALA A 541 -22.12 36.86 -23.23
C ALA A 541 -20.96 37.65 -23.87
N TYR A 542 -20.22 38.44 -23.08
CA TYR A 542 -19.08 39.21 -23.58
C TYR A 542 -17.85 38.32 -23.75
N ASN A 543 -17.49 37.53 -22.72
CA ASN A 543 -16.38 36.58 -22.85
C ASN A 543 -16.66 35.47 -23.87
N ALA A 544 -17.91 35.02 -24.00
CA ALA A 544 -18.33 34.09 -25.05
C ALA A 544 -18.07 34.64 -26.46
N TYR A 545 -18.43 35.91 -26.71
CA TYR A 545 -18.13 36.59 -27.97
C TYR A 545 -16.61 36.65 -28.23
N ASN A 546 -15.82 37.10 -27.25
CA ASN A 546 -14.35 37.20 -27.37
C ASN A 546 -13.67 35.84 -27.66
N VAL A 547 -14.22 34.72 -27.15
CA VAL A 547 -13.72 33.37 -27.45
C VAL A 547 -14.05 32.97 -28.90
N VAL A 548 -15.26 33.24 -29.39
CA VAL A 548 -15.65 32.91 -30.77
C VAL A 548 -14.94 33.81 -31.79
N GLU A 549 -14.81 35.11 -31.52
CA GLU A 549 -14.03 36.05 -32.35
C GLU A 549 -12.56 35.61 -32.50
N CYS A 550 -11.96 35.11 -31.41
CA CYS A 550 -10.62 34.53 -31.42
C CYS A 550 -10.56 33.27 -32.31
N LEU A 551 -11.54 32.35 -32.21
CA LEU A 551 -11.63 31.16 -33.06
C LEU A 551 -11.78 31.50 -34.55
N VAL A 552 -12.60 32.51 -34.88
CA VAL A 552 -12.83 33.00 -36.26
C VAL A 552 -11.56 33.65 -36.82
N THR A 553 -10.88 34.47 -36.02
CA THR A 553 -9.60 35.11 -36.38
C THR A 553 -8.53 34.05 -36.64
N MET A 554 -8.44 33.03 -35.77
CA MET A 554 -7.53 31.90 -35.93
C MET A 554 -7.84 31.07 -37.19
N ALA A 555 -9.12 30.76 -37.45
CA ALA A 555 -9.54 30.06 -38.66
C ALA A 555 -9.10 30.83 -39.92
N LYS A 556 -9.46 32.12 -40.02
CA LYS A 556 -9.23 32.94 -41.21
C LYS A 556 -7.74 33.24 -41.46
N ASN A 557 -6.98 33.60 -40.41
CA ASN A 557 -5.56 33.95 -40.56
C ASN A 557 -4.67 32.75 -40.86
N TYR A 558 -4.97 31.58 -40.28
CA TYR A 558 -4.12 30.38 -40.42
C TYR A 558 -4.68 29.36 -41.42
N LYS A 559 -5.90 29.52 -41.94
CA LYS A 559 -6.62 28.54 -42.78
C LYS A 559 -6.88 27.18 -42.10
N ARG A 560 -7.17 27.20 -40.79
CA ARG A 560 -7.62 26.03 -40.03
C ARG A 560 -9.12 25.79 -40.25
N THR A 561 -9.55 24.54 -40.21
CA THR A 561 -10.97 24.16 -40.19
C THR A 561 -11.43 24.10 -38.74
N VAL A 562 -12.41 24.93 -38.35
CA VAL A 562 -12.92 24.98 -36.97
C VAL A 562 -14.37 24.53 -36.94
N ILE A 563 -14.66 23.53 -36.10
CA ILE A 563 -15.99 22.92 -35.97
C ILE A 563 -16.36 22.91 -34.50
N PHE A 564 -17.51 23.50 -34.13
CA PHE A 564 -17.96 23.48 -32.74
C PHE A 564 -19.46 23.30 -32.58
N THR A 565 -19.86 22.68 -31.47
CA THR A 565 -21.26 22.68 -31.02
C THR A 565 -21.57 23.97 -30.26
N ILE A 566 -22.78 24.51 -30.41
CA ILE A 566 -23.21 25.68 -29.62
C ILE A 566 -24.68 25.60 -29.24
N HIS A 567 -25.02 26.15 -28.06
CA HIS A 567 -26.36 26.16 -27.49
C HIS A 567 -26.81 27.61 -27.28
N GLN A 568 -27.92 28.01 -27.90
CA GLN A 568 -28.56 29.34 -27.79
C GLN A 568 -27.57 30.54 -27.87
N PRO A 569 -26.84 30.70 -29.00
CA PRO A 569 -25.94 31.83 -29.19
C PRO A 569 -26.67 33.16 -29.41
N ARG A 570 -26.13 34.23 -28.82
CA ARG A 570 -26.51 35.62 -29.10
C ARG A 570 -26.33 35.97 -30.58
N SER A 571 -27.17 36.85 -31.13
CA SER A 571 -27.15 37.25 -32.54
C SER A 571 -25.81 37.77 -33.06
N ASN A 572 -25.00 38.42 -32.21
CA ASN A 572 -23.65 38.87 -32.56
C ASN A 572 -22.64 37.72 -32.73
N ILE A 573 -22.84 36.59 -32.03
CA ILE A 573 -22.05 35.37 -32.21
C ILE A 573 -22.50 34.64 -33.47
N VAL A 574 -23.82 34.59 -33.72
CA VAL A 574 -24.42 33.95 -34.90
C VAL A 574 -23.92 34.57 -36.20
N ALA A 575 -23.76 35.90 -36.24
CA ALA A 575 -23.23 36.63 -37.40
C ALA A 575 -21.76 36.27 -37.75
N LEU A 576 -21.04 35.53 -36.89
CA LEU A 576 -19.67 35.09 -37.13
C LEU A 576 -19.58 33.68 -37.76
N PHE A 577 -20.68 32.96 -37.94
CA PHE A 577 -20.68 31.60 -38.50
C PHE A 577 -20.62 31.65 -40.04
N ASP A 578 -19.64 30.97 -40.63
CA ASP A 578 -19.57 30.83 -42.09
C ASP A 578 -20.51 29.69 -42.55
N ARG A 579 -20.54 28.56 -41.81
CA ARG A 579 -21.42 27.39 -42.07
C ARG A 579 -22.24 26.99 -40.85
N LEU A 580 -23.42 26.41 -41.12
CA LEU A 580 -24.33 25.87 -40.10
C LEU A 580 -24.73 24.42 -40.41
N ILE A 581 -24.69 23.57 -39.38
CA ILE A 581 -25.29 22.24 -39.35
C ILE A 581 -26.37 22.24 -38.25
N LEU A 582 -27.63 22.01 -38.62
CA LEU A 582 -28.77 21.96 -37.70
C LEU A 582 -29.27 20.53 -37.54
N LEU A 583 -29.30 20.04 -36.29
CA LEU A 583 -29.75 18.70 -35.93
C LEU A 583 -31.03 18.74 -35.08
N ALA A 584 -31.94 17.79 -35.31
CA ALA A 584 -33.10 17.56 -34.46
C ALA A 584 -33.34 16.06 -34.28
N GLN A 585 -33.42 15.59 -33.04
CA GLN A 585 -33.63 14.18 -32.69
C GLN A 585 -32.71 13.18 -33.45
N GLY A 586 -31.48 13.57 -33.76
CA GLY A 586 -30.52 12.74 -34.50
C GLY A 586 -30.64 12.78 -36.04
N LYS A 587 -31.62 13.49 -36.59
CA LYS A 587 -31.77 13.74 -38.04
C LYS A 587 -31.14 15.09 -38.42
N LEU A 588 -30.68 15.17 -39.67
CA LEU A 588 -30.17 16.40 -40.28
C LEU A 588 -31.32 17.26 -40.82
N ILE A 589 -31.37 18.52 -40.39
CA ILE A 589 -32.41 19.50 -40.76
C ILE A 589 -31.86 20.51 -41.77
N TYR A 590 -30.61 20.92 -41.61
CA TYR A 590 -29.91 21.81 -42.52
C TYR A 590 -28.40 21.55 -42.45
N SER A 591 -27.71 21.61 -43.58
CA SER A 591 -26.25 21.73 -43.67
C SER A 591 -25.94 22.66 -44.83
N GLY A 592 -25.18 23.72 -44.62
CA GLY A 592 -24.85 24.69 -45.66
C GLY A 592 -24.20 25.97 -45.13
N LEU A 593 -24.07 26.95 -46.02
CA LEU A 593 -23.63 28.31 -45.69
C LEU A 593 -24.68 28.98 -44.80
N PHE A 594 -24.26 29.74 -43.78
CA PHE A 594 -25.21 30.40 -42.88
C PHE A 594 -26.05 31.48 -43.60
N SER A 595 -25.46 32.17 -44.58
CA SER A 595 -26.15 33.18 -45.40
C SER A 595 -27.32 32.64 -46.24
N GLN A 596 -27.31 31.36 -46.60
CA GLN A 596 -28.39 30.68 -47.34
C GLN A 596 -29.44 30.04 -46.40
N CYS A 597 -29.18 30.05 -45.08
CA CYS A 597 -30.04 29.39 -44.12
C CYS A 597 -31.42 30.07 -44.04
N GLN A 598 -31.45 31.40 -43.91
CA GLN A 598 -32.71 32.14 -43.79
C GLN A 598 -33.60 31.92 -45.01
N THR A 599 -33.08 32.17 -46.22
CA THR A 599 -33.82 31.97 -47.48
C THR A 599 -34.35 30.54 -47.63
N TYR A 600 -33.57 29.52 -47.22
CA TYR A 600 -34.04 28.14 -47.25
C TYR A 600 -35.23 27.88 -46.31
N PHE A 601 -35.22 28.44 -45.10
CA PHE A 601 -36.33 28.28 -44.15
C PHE A 601 -37.57 29.09 -44.55
N ASP A 602 -37.39 30.27 -45.15
CA ASP A 602 -38.45 31.05 -45.75
C ASP A 602 -39.12 30.28 -46.91
N ASP A 603 -38.33 29.70 -47.84
CA ASP A 603 -38.80 28.88 -48.98
C ASP A 603 -39.64 27.65 -48.58
N ILE A 604 -39.36 27.05 -47.41
CA ILE A 604 -40.13 25.90 -46.89
C ILE A 604 -41.31 26.31 -45.98
N GLY A 605 -41.62 27.61 -45.87
CA GLY A 605 -42.76 28.13 -45.12
C GLY A 605 -42.54 28.26 -43.61
N TYR A 606 -41.29 28.35 -43.16
CA TYR A 606 -40.89 28.54 -41.76
C TYR A 606 -40.14 29.87 -41.58
N GLU A 607 -40.76 30.98 -42.00
CA GLU A 607 -40.19 32.33 -41.90
C GLU A 607 -39.87 32.75 -40.45
N CYS A 608 -38.71 33.38 -40.24
CA CYS A 608 -38.33 33.90 -38.92
C CYS A 608 -39.02 35.26 -38.64
N PRO A 609 -39.74 35.43 -37.51
CA PRO A 609 -40.39 36.69 -37.18
C PRO A 609 -39.39 37.87 -37.07
N PRO A 610 -39.77 39.08 -37.51
CA PRO A 610 -38.88 40.24 -37.48
C PRO A 610 -38.51 40.63 -36.04
N GLY A 611 -37.20 40.82 -35.80
CA GLY A 611 -36.65 41.11 -34.48
C GLY A 611 -36.38 39.89 -33.60
N PHE A 612 -36.71 38.68 -34.05
CA PHE A 612 -36.33 37.45 -33.35
C PHE A 612 -34.90 37.02 -33.72
N ASN A 613 -34.19 36.37 -32.80
CA ASN A 613 -32.86 35.82 -33.07
C ASN A 613 -33.00 34.51 -33.88
N ILE A 614 -32.52 34.49 -35.13
CA ILE A 614 -32.64 33.33 -36.02
C ILE A 614 -32.09 32.03 -35.39
N ALA A 615 -31.03 32.09 -34.58
CA ALA A 615 -30.52 30.88 -33.92
C ALA A 615 -31.47 30.35 -32.84
N ASP A 616 -32.14 31.22 -32.08
CA ASP A 616 -33.14 30.80 -31.10
C ASP A 616 -34.39 30.26 -31.81
N TYR A 617 -34.82 30.90 -32.91
CA TYR A 617 -35.93 30.42 -33.74
C TYR A 617 -35.68 29.02 -34.31
N LEU A 618 -34.47 28.77 -34.83
CA LEU A 618 -34.08 27.44 -35.31
C LEU A 618 -34.01 26.41 -34.17
N VAL A 619 -33.57 26.79 -32.97
CA VAL A 619 -33.60 25.89 -31.81
C VAL A 619 -35.04 25.55 -31.42
N ASP A 620 -35.93 26.53 -31.32
CA ASP A 620 -37.35 26.32 -31.00
C ASP A 620 -38.05 25.45 -32.05
N LEU A 621 -37.79 25.69 -33.34
CA LEU A 621 -38.26 24.84 -34.45
C LEU A 621 -37.81 23.38 -34.26
N THR A 622 -36.54 23.15 -33.91
CA THR A 622 -36.02 21.79 -33.64
C THR A 622 -36.48 21.19 -32.30
N MET A 623 -37.09 21.95 -31.40
CA MET A 623 -37.77 21.44 -30.21
C MET A 623 -39.18 20.93 -30.54
N HIS A 624 -39.93 21.69 -31.34
CA HIS A 624 -41.33 21.39 -31.66
C HIS A 624 -41.53 20.39 -32.81
N ALA A 625 -40.56 20.23 -33.72
CA ALA A 625 -40.69 19.35 -34.89
C ALA A 625 -41.09 17.89 -34.57
N GLY A 626 -40.78 17.40 -33.36
CA GLY A 626 -41.07 16.03 -32.93
C GLY A 626 -42.46 15.77 -32.33
N SER A 627 -43.31 16.79 -32.13
CA SER A 627 -44.66 16.59 -31.59
C SER A 627 -45.68 16.35 -32.71
N THR A 628 -46.41 15.24 -32.62
CA THR A 628 -47.53 14.94 -33.53
C THR A 628 -48.66 15.95 -33.32
N GLN A 629 -49.00 16.74 -34.35
CA GLN A 629 -50.22 17.55 -34.33
C GLN A 629 -51.42 16.61 -34.51
N THR A 630 -52.13 16.31 -33.42
CA THR A 630 -53.50 15.79 -33.52
C THR A 630 -54.39 16.91 -34.02
N LEU A 631 -54.86 16.79 -35.26
CA LEU A 631 -55.96 17.60 -35.77
C LEU A 631 -57.21 17.25 -34.96
N ASP A 632 -57.62 18.15 -34.08
CA ASP A 632 -58.90 18.07 -33.37
C ASP A 632 -59.98 18.66 -34.28
N ASP A 633 -60.94 17.83 -34.68
CA ASP A 633 -61.88 18.12 -35.76
C ASP A 633 -63.25 18.58 -35.21
N GLY A 634 -63.78 19.65 -35.79
CA GLY A 634 -65.21 20.00 -35.73
C GLY A 634 -65.78 20.51 -34.38
N GLY A 635 -65.66 21.82 -34.11
CA GLY A 635 -66.33 22.46 -32.97
C GLY A 635 -66.55 23.97 -33.09
N ILE A 636 -67.30 24.43 -34.12
CA ILE A 636 -67.56 25.86 -34.33
C ILE A 636 -68.71 26.35 -33.42
N VAL A 637 -68.42 27.36 -32.60
CA VAL A 637 -69.40 28.33 -32.09
C VAL A 637 -68.89 29.72 -32.47
N PRO A 638 -69.68 30.59 -33.13
CA PRO A 638 -69.21 31.88 -33.61
C PRO A 638 -69.25 32.92 -32.49
N ASP A 639 -68.22 33.77 -32.42
CA ASP A 639 -68.38 35.10 -31.83
C ASP A 639 -67.53 36.14 -32.58
N ALA A 640 -68.03 37.37 -32.67
CA ALA A 640 -67.73 38.26 -33.79
C ALA A 640 -66.67 39.34 -33.51
N GLY A 641 -65.87 39.68 -34.53
CA GLY A 641 -65.33 41.04 -34.70
C GLY A 641 -63.82 41.20 -34.90
N SER A 642 -63.33 41.00 -36.14
CA SER A 642 -62.31 41.85 -36.79
C SER A 642 -62.03 41.35 -38.22
N ILE A 643 -61.75 42.26 -39.16
CA ILE A 643 -61.49 41.94 -40.58
C ILE A 643 -60.07 42.38 -40.95
N GLY A 644 -59.22 41.45 -41.39
CA GLY A 644 -57.85 41.70 -41.87
C GLY A 644 -57.13 40.37 -42.22
N PRO A 645 -56.26 40.33 -43.26
CA PRO A 645 -56.04 39.08 -44.00
C PRO A 645 -54.93 38.16 -43.45
N SER A 646 -55.24 36.85 -43.50
CA SER A 646 -54.43 35.67 -43.86
C SER A 646 -52.94 35.51 -43.48
N SER A 647 -52.61 34.23 -43.24
CA SER A 647 -51.26 33.60 -43.28
C SER A 647 -50.17 34.14 -42.35
N THR A 648 -50.17 33.67 -41.09
CA THR A 648 -48.95 33.19 -40.40
C THR A 648 -49.32 31.98 -39.51
N ARG A 649 -48.49 30.92 -39.49
CA ARG A 649 -48.70 29.70 -38.67
C ARG A 649 -48.25 29.98 -37.23
N ALA A 650 -49.04 30.76 -36.50
CA ALA A 650 -48.66 31.32 -35.19
C ALA A 650 -48.41 30.24 -34.11
N VAL A 651 -47.15 30.10 -33.68
CA VAL A 651 -46.77 29.29 -32.52
C VAL A 651 -47.29 29.97 -31.25
N LYS A 652 -48.33 29.37 -30.65
CA LYS A 652 -49.02 29.94 -29.49
C LYS A 652 -48.32 29.54 -28.18
N SER A 653 -47.42 30.41 -27.69
CA SER A 653 -46.79 30.23 -26.38
C SER A 653 -47.79 30.48 -25.25
N ILE A 654 -48.13 29.44 -24.48
CA ILE A 654 -49.01 29.57 -23.31
C ILE A 654 -48.17 29.87 -22.06
N ALA A 655 -48.54 30.91 -21.33
CA ALA A 655 -47.92 31.28 -20.07
C ALA A 655 -48.16 30.22 -18.99
N SER A 656 -47.12 29.90 -18.23
CA SER A 656 -47.17 28.98 -17.10
C SER A 656 -48.02 29.54 -15.95
N ALA A 657 -49.28 29.10 -15.86
CA ALA A 657 -50.17 29.38 -14.74
C ALA A 657 -50.15 28.19 -13.75
N SER A 658 -49.52 28.40 -12.60
CA SER A 658 -49.60 27.48 -11.47
C SER A 658 -50.97 27.58 -10.78
N LEU A 659 -51.76 26.51 -10.82
CA LEU A 659 -52.90 26.33 -9.91
C LEU A 659 -52.76 24.99 -9.21
N GLY A 660 -52.68 25.01 -7.89
CA GLY A 660 -52.53 23.82 -7.07
C GLY A 660 -53.87 23.24 -6.65
N SER A 661 -53.93 21.91 -6.55
CA SER A 661 -54.78 21.24 -5.57
C SER A 661 -54.09 19.94 -5.12
N ALA A 662 -54.25 19.61 -3.84
CA ALA A 662 -53.71 18.41 -3.20
C ALA A 662 -54.83 17.73 -2.39
N GLY A 663 -54.71 16.42 -2.17
CA GLY A 663 -55.74 15.58 -1.52
C GLY A 663 -56.32 14.59 -2.53
N GLU A 664 -55.66 13.47 -2.85
CA GLU A 664 -55.51 12.25 -2.03
C GLU A 664 -56.87 11.54 -1.80
N ALA A 665 -57.15 10.35 -2.35
CA ALA A 665 -56.53 9.01 -2.23
C ALA A 665 -57.52 8.10 -1.47
N SER A 666 -57.78 6.87 -1.90
CA SER A 666 -57.11 5.61 -1.47
C SER A 666 -58.17 4.48 -1.53
N ALA A 667 -57.94 3.16 -1.48
CA ALA A 667 -56.75 2.32 -1.34
C ALA A 667 -57.04 0.96 -2.06
N GLU A 668 -56.08 0.30 -2.75
CA GLU A 668 -55.30 -0.89 -2.30
C GLU A 668 -56.06 -2.25 -2.23
N PRO A 669 -55.38 -3.44 -2.21
CA PRO A 669 -53.93 -3.69 -2.12
C PRO A 669 -53.32 -4.68 -3.14
N SER A 670 -51.98 -4.62 -3.32
CA SER A 670 -51.11 -5.84 -3.43
C SER A 670 -49.60 -5.53 -3.38
N LEU A 671 -49.12 -5.20 -2.18
CA LEU A 671 -47.83 -5.62 -1.59
C LEU A 671 -46.63 -5.95 -2.51
N ARG A 672 -45.64 -5.04 -2.55
CA ARG A 672 -44.19 -5.41 -2.49
C ARG A 672 -43.32 -4.22 -2.03
N PRO A 673 -42.40 -4.37 -1.05
CA PRO A 673 -41.69 -3.23 -0.44
C PRO A 673 -40.22 -3.06 -0.87
N LYS A 674 -39.72 -1.81 -0.96
CA LYS A 674 -38.46 -1.36 -0.30
C LYS A 674 -38.11 0.15 -0.44
N ASN A 675 -38.14 0.83 0.71
CA ASN A 675 -37.27 1.88 1.26
C ASN A 675 -36.69 3.06 0.43
N ARG A 676 -37.17 4.25 0.84
CA ARG A 676 -36.59 5.60 0.87
C ARG A 676 -35.04 5.72 0.93
N ARG A 677 -34.54 6.80 0.32
CA ARG A 677 -33.33 7.54 0.74
C ARG A 677 -33.73 8.97 1.16
N ARG A 678 -32.98 9.59 2.07
CA ARG A 678 -33.19 10.97 2.56
C ARG A 678 -32.37 11.96 1.73
N ASP A 679 -32.98 13.07 1.33
CA ASP A 679 -32.26 14.24 0.81
C ASP A 679 -32.20 15.39 1.82
N SER A 680 -31.26 16.31 1.59
CA SER A 680 -30.60 17.09 2.64
C SER A 680 -31.12 18.53 2.84
N VAL A 681 -30.73 19.10 3.99
CA VAL A 681 -31.20 20.38 4.54
C VAL A 681 -30.96 21.60 3.63
N ARG A 682 -30.06 21.51 2.63
CA ARG A 682 -29.66 22.64 1.78
C ARG A 682 -30.82 23.20 0.91
N VAL A 683 -31.75 22.33 0.49
CA VAL A 683 -32.96 22.73 -0.28
C VAL A 683 -33.96 23.52 0.58
N ARG A 684 -33.82 23.49 1.91
CA ARG A 684 -34.75 24.16 2.84
C ARG A 684 -34.45 25.65 3.02
N GLN A 685 -33.22 26.12 2.76
CA GLN A 685 -32.82 27.52 2.96
C GLN A 685 -33.05 28.43 1.74
N GLU A 686 -33.04 27.90 0.51
CA GLU A 686 -33.20 28.72 -0.70
C GLU A 686 -34.65 29.16 -0.96
N ARG A 687 -35.63 28.62 -0.21
CA ARG A 687 -37.07 28.92 -0.39
C ARG A 687 -37.61 30.09 0.43
N GLU A 688 -36.83 30.73 1.30
CA GLU A 688 -37.34 31.72 2.27
C GLU A 688 -37.13 33.21 1.91
N LEU A 689 -36.55 33.54 0.75
CA LEU A 689 -36.08 34.92 0.46
C LEU A 689 -36.94 35.80 -0.46
N PHE A 690 -38.06 35.33 -1.03
CA PHE A 690 -38.90 36.14 -1.94
C PHE A 690 -40.43 36.02 -1.75
N THR A 691 -40.95 36.40 -0.57
CA THR A 691 -42.36 36.84 -0.45
C THR A 691 -42.53 37.91 0.63
N ARG A 692 -43.07 39.10 0.28
CA ARG A 692 -43.53 40.10 1.27
C ARG A 692 -44.94 40.62 0.95
N ARG A 693 -45.92 40.02 1.63
CA ARG A 693 -47.24 40.53 2.08
C ARG A 693 -47.91 41.73 1.37
N LYS A 694 -49.21 41.56 1.07
CA LYS A 694 -50.29 42.43 1.61
C LYS A 694 -51.59 41.63 1.89
N GLN A 695 -52.34 42.04 2.91
CA GLN A 695 -53.65 41.55 3.42
C GLN A 695 -54.85 41.91 2.49
N THR A 696 -56.12 41.49 2.63
CA THR A 696 -57.00 40.82 3.65
C THR A 696 -58.02 39.86 2.95
N ASP A 697 -59.02 39.18 3.54
CA ASP A 697 -59.17 38.25 4.71
C ASP A 697 -60.62 37.61 4.71
N THR A 698 -60.84 36.43 5.33
CA THR A 698 -62.14 35.76 5.74
C THR A 698 -63.16 35.22 4.68
N ALA A 699 -63.98 34.15 4.87
CA ALA A 699 -64.11 33.06 5.90
C ALA A 699 -65.05 31.87 5.47
N ALA A 700 -65.01 30.73 6.22
CA ALA A 700 -66.00 29.61 6.44
C ALA A 700 -66.51 28.74 5.24
N SER A 701 -66.37 27.38 5.23
CA SER A 701 -67.14 26.26 5.88
C SER A 701 -68.47 25.88 5.16
N SER A 702 -69.02 24.66 5.11
CA SER A 702 -68.69 23.28 5.59
C SER A 702 -69.76 22.24 5.10
N ASP A 703 -69.39 20.96 4.89
CA ASP A 703 -70.21 19.70 4.93
C ASP A 703 -71.51 19.51 4.06
N ALA A 704 -72.07 18.32 3.79
CA ALA A 704 -71.56 16.93 3.60
C ALA A 704 -72.70 15.94 3.15
N GLY A 705 -72.38 14.90 2.36
CA GLY A 705 -73.17 13.65 2.15
C GLY A 705 -74.46 13.71 1.29
N GLY A 706 -74.96 12.63 0.64
CA GLY A 706 -74.47 11.26 0.45
C GLY A 706 -75.46 10.35 -0.32
N ASP A 707 -74.99 9.16 -0.75
CA ASP A 707 -75.72 7.93 -1.18
C ASP A 707 -76.55 7.79 -2.50
N SER A 708 -75.93 7.09 -3.46
CA SER A 708 -76.27 5.70 -3.87
C SER A 708 -77.00 5.34 -5.21
N GLN A 709 -76.44 4.27 -5.82
CA GLN A 709 -77.01 3.23 -6.72
C GLN A 709 -77.49 3.51 -8.17
N GLY A 710 -77.14 2.56 -9.06
CA GLY A 710 -77.85 2.27 -10.32
C GLY A 710 -76.93 2.11 -11.53
N GLY A 711 -76.69 0.87 -12.01
CA GLY A 711 -75.89 0.60 -13.21
C GLY A 711 -76.61 -0.28 -14.24
N TYR A 712 -76.21 -0.16 -15.51
CA TYR A 712 -76.57 -1.09 -16.60
C TYR A 712 -75.37 -1.33 -17.53
N ARG A 713 -75.49 -2.34 -18.41
CA ARG A 713 -74.40 -3.05 -19.11
C ARG A 713 -74.81 -3.29 -20.59
N LEU A 714 -73.94 -3.94 -21.38
CA LEU A 714 -74.20 -4.58 -22.71
C LEU A 714 -74.18 -3.59 -23.92
N GLN A 715 -73.72 -3.93 -25.15
CA GLN A 715 -72.98 -5.10 -25.70
C GLN A 715 -72.42 -4.78 -27.11
N ASN A 716 -71.50 -5.61 -27.63
CA ASN A 716 -70.96 -5.56 -29.01
C ASN A 716 -71.93 -6.11 -30.09
N ASN A 717 -71.53 -5.89 -31.37
CA ASN A 717 -71.65 -6.73 -32.59
C ASN A 717 -72.49 -6.14 -33.79
N PRO A 718 -72.43 -6.66 -35.04
CA PRO A 718 -71.65 -5.96 -36.10
C PRO A 718 -72.29 -5.82 -37.51
N SER A 719 -71.58 -5.10 -38.40
CA SER A 719 -71.52 -5.23 -39.88
C SER A 719 -72.64 -4.66 -40.81
N SER A 720 -72.21 -4.20 -42.01
CA SER A 720 -72.99 -3.74 -43.19
C SER A 720 -73.75 -2.40 -43.02
N THR A 721 -74.01 -1.53 -44.02
CA THR A 721 -73.95 -1.58 -45.52
C THR A 721 -73.54 -0.22 -46.13
N LEU A 722 -73.06 -0.21 -47.38
CA LEU A 722 -73.02 0.99 -48.27
C LEU A 722 -74.45 1.43 -48.69
N PRO A 723 -74.65 2.71 -49.08
CA PRO A 723 -74.69 3.00 -50.52
C PRO A 723 -73.98 4.29 -50.98
N SER A 724 -73.55 4.22 -52.23
CA SER A 724 -72.99 5.25 -53.12
C SER A 724 -73.78 6.57 -53.24
N GLN A 725 -73.04 7.68 -53.38
CA GLN A 725 -73.35 8.70 -54.39
C GLN A 725 -72.08 9.10 -55.18
N VAL A 726 -72.29 9.68 -56.35
CA VAL A 726 -71.35 9.76 -57.48
C VAL A 726 -70.53 11.06 -57.46
N GLU A 727 -69.35 11.00 -58.08
CA GLU A 727 -68.35 12.06 -58.20
C GLU A 727 -68.86 13.36 -58.87
N ASP A 728 -68.27 14.48 -58.47
CA ASP A 728 -68.04 15.62 -59.37
C ASP A 728 -66.54 15.99 -59.27
N PRO A 729 -65.75 15.91 -60.36
CA PRO A 729 -64.30 16.00 -60.28
C PRO A 729 -63.78 17.41 -60.60
N HIS A 730 -63.20 18.09 -59.61
CA HIS A 730 -62.05 19.03 -59.72
C HIS A 730 -61.91 19.90 -58.45
N ASP A 731 -61.57 19.29 -57.31
CA ASP A 731 -60.73 19.93 -56.28
C ASP A 731 -60.31 18.89 -55.25
N LEU A 732 -59.08 18.39 -55.39
CA LEU A 732 -58.42 17.60 -54.35
C LEU A 732 -57.21 18.39 -53.86
N PRO A 733 -57.13 18.78 -52.57
CA PRO A 733 -55.85 19.15 -51.99
C PRO A 733 -54.90 17.94 -52.08
N PRO A 734 -53.57 18.14 -52.14
CA PRO A 734 -52.63 17.03 -52.15
C PRO A 734 -52.85 16.14 -50.92
N PRO A 735 -52.71 14.80 -51.05
CA PRO A 735 -53.06 13.87 -49.98
C PRO A 735 -52.27 14.20 -48.71
N ALA A 736 -52.98 14.34 -47.60
CA ALA A 736 -52.40 14.70 -46.31
C ALA A 736 -51.26 13.74 -45.94
N MET A 737 -50.04 14.27 -45.88
CA MET A 737 -48.87 13.48 -45.50
C MET A 737 -48.96 13.12 -44.02
N THR A 738 -49.18 11.84 -43.71
CA THR A 738 -49.16 11.28 -42.36
C THR A 738 -47.73 11.17 -41.80
N GLY A 739 -47.05 12.31 -41.68
CA GLY A 739 -45.70 12.44 -41.12
C GLY A 739 -45.63 13.49 -40.01
N THR A 740 -44.62 13.40 -39.16
CA THR A 740 -44.32 14.46 -38.19
C THR A 740 -43.75 15.70 -38.92
N ASP A 741 -43.89 16.91 -38.36
CA ASP A 741 -43.27 18.12 -38.93
C ASP A 741 -41.73 17.89 -39.15
N LEU A 742 -41.08 17.15 -38.25
CA LEU A 742 -39.68 16.70 -38.39
C LEU A 742 -39.42 15.91 -39.69
N ASP A 743 -40.30 14.97 -40.05
CA ASP A 743 -40.13 14.16 -41.27
C ASP A 743 -40.37 14.98 -42.53
N ILE A 744 -41.26 15.98 -42.47
CA ILE A 744 -41.48 16.94 -43.56
C ILE A 744 -40.20 17.77 -43.78
N ILE A 745 -39.68 18.44 -42.75
CA ILE A 745 -38.49 19.30 -42.87
C ILE A 745 -37.25 18.48 -43.28
N THR A 746 -37.06 17.28 -42.72
CA THR A 746 -35.96 16.38 -43.11
C THR A 746 -36.05 15.96 -44.59
N ARG A 747 -37.27 15.70 -45.10
CA ARG A 747 -37.50 15.35 -46.51
C ARG A 747 -37.33 16.56 -47.44
N SER A 748 -37.75 17.75 -47.02
CA SER A 748 -37.52 18.99 -47.77
C SER A 748 -36.02 19.26 -47.93
N PHE A 749 -35.24 19.11 -46.86
CA PHE A 749 -33.78 19.28 -46.94
C PHE A 749 -33.15 18.25 -47.89
N SER A 750 -33.51 16.97 -47.78
CA SER A 750 -32.88 15.90 -48.59
C SER A 750 -33.12 16.04 -50.10
N LYS A 751 -34.19 16.72 -50.50
CA LYS A 751 -34.56 17.09 -51.88
C LYS A 751 -34.06 18.48 -52.32
N SER A 752 -33.54 19.30 -51.41
CA SER A 752 -33.12 20.68 -51.71
C SER A 752 -31.92 20.72 -52.67
N TYR A 753 -31.78 21.85 -53.36
CA TYR A 753 -30.58 22.15 -54.15
C TYR A 753 -29.31 22.09 -53.28
N ILE A 754 -29.36 22.63 -52.07
CA ILE A 754 -28.23 22.66 -51.11
C ILE A 754 -27.74 21.24 -50.78
N ALA A 755 -28.65 20.31 -50.47
CA ALA A 755 -28.28 18.92 -50.16
C ALA A 755 -27.80 18.12 -51.40
N THR A 756 -28.10 18.59 -52.60
CA THR A 756 -27.64 18.00 -53.87
C THR A 756 -26.25 18.52 -54.22
N SER A 757 -26.04 19.84 -54.20
CA SER A 757 -24.73 20.49 -54.35
C SER A 757 -23.71 19.95 -53.35
N ILE A 758 -24.07 19.72 -52.08
CA ILE A 758 -23.16 19.08 -51.11
C ILE A 758 -22.71 17.68 -51.54
N ARG A 759 -23.58 16.89 -52.20
CA ARG A 759 -23.19 15.55 -52.69
C ARG A 759 -22.27 15.65 -53.91
N GLU A 760 -22.53 16.60 -54.80
CA GLU A 760 -21.70 16.89 -55.97
C GLU A 760 -20.31 17.38 -55.55
N ASP A 761 -20.22 18.34 -54.61
CA ASP A 761 -18.97 18.83 -54.01
C ASP A 761 -18.14 17.70 -53.36
N ILE A 762 -18.79 16.78 -52.62
CA ILE A 762 -18.13 15.61 -52.03
C ILE A 762 -17.59 14.67 -53.12
N GLN A 763 -18.38 14.40 -54.16
CA GLN A 763 -17.96 13.54 -55.28
C GLN A 763 -16.83 14.18 -56.10
N GLN A 764 -16.87 15.50 -56.32
CA GLN A 764 -15.81 16.25 -56.97
C GLN A 764 -14.50 16.16 -56.17
N ALA A 765 -14.54 16.43 -54.86
CA ALA A 765 -13.35 16.35 -54.01
C ALA A 765 -12.72 14.94 -53.99
N ILE A 766 -13.55 13.89 -53.98
CA ILE A 766 -13.07 12.50 -54.10
C ILE A 766 -12.43 12.24 -55.48
N GLY A 767 -12.99 12.78 -56.56
CA GLY A 767 -12.44 12.66 -57.92
C GLY A 767 -11.11 13.42 -58.10
N GLU A 768 -11.00 14.61 -57.54
CA GLU A 768 -9.76 15.40 -57.50
C GLU A 768 -8.67 14.67 -56.71
N ALA A 769 -9.00 14.08 -55.55
CA ALA A 769 -8.07 13.28 -54.77
C ALA A 769 -7.64 11.98 -55.49
N ALA A 770 -8.58 11.30 -56.17
CA ALA A 770 -8.27 10.06 -56.91
C ALA A 770 -7.35 10.32 -58.12
N THR A 771 -7.55 11.43 -58.82
CA THR A 771 -6.70 11.84 -59.96
C THR A 771 -5.32 12.31 -59.49
N ALA A 772 -5.23 13.06 -58.40
CA ALA A 772 -3.95 13.47 -57.79
C ALA A 772 -3.08 12.27 -57.35
N ASN A 773 -3.69 11.17 -56.90
CA ASN A 773 -3.00 9.94 -56.48
C ASN A 773 -2.70 8.96 -57.63
N GLY A 774 -2.98 9.31 -58.90
CA GLY A 774 -2.63 8.47 -60.06
C GLY A 774 -3.41 7.15 -60.17
N ALA A 775 -4.63 7.09 -59.63
CA ALA A 775 -5.45 5.88 -59.66
C ALA A 775 -6.10 5.66 -61.04
N ASN A 776 -5.53 4.79 -61.87
CA ASN A 776 -6.15 4.33 -63.11
C ASN A 776 -7.40 3.46 -62.84
N THR A 777 -8.33 3.46 -63.80
CA THR A 777 -9.68 2.86 -63.72
C THR A 777 -9.76 1.35 -63.42
N ASN A 778 -8.62 0.65 -63.36
CA ASN A 778 -8.54 -0.80 -63.10
C ASN A 778 -8.04 -1.16 -61.68
N GLY A 779 -7.86 -0.19 -60.78
CA GLY A 779 -7.63 -0.45 -59.34
C GLY A 779 -6.25 -1.01 -58.96
N TYR A 780 -5.29 -1.04 -59.88
CA TYR A 780 -3.89 -1.37 -59.61
C TYR A 780 -3.00 -0.14 -59.82
N ALA A 781 -2.17 0.17 -58.81
CA ALA A 781 -1.11 1.16 -58.93
C ALA A 781 -0.02 0.67 -59.90
N ALA A 782 0.47 1.56 -60.76
CA ALA A 782 1.42 1.19 -61.82
C ALA A 782 2.86 0.95 -61.33
N ASP A 783 3.25 1.54 -60.19
CA ASP A 783 4.61 1.42 -59.63
C ASP A 783 4.57 1.21 -58.10
N GLY A 784 4.69 -0.05 -57.68
CA GLY A 784 5.06 -0.45 -56.31
C GLY A 784 4.20 0.09 -55.16
N PRO A 785 4.68 -0.04 -53.90
CA PRO A 785 4.11 0.69 -52.78
C PRO A 785 4.57 2.15 -52.86
N ASN A 786 3.64 3.09 -53.09
CA ASN A 786 3.91 4.53 -53.03
C ASN A 786 4.31 4.96 -51.61
N ILE A 787 5.60 4.91 -51.32
CA ILE A 787 6.18 5.49 -50.11
C ILE A 787 6.35 6.99 -50.35
N TYR A 788 5.74 7.81 -49.48
CA TYR A 788 5.84 9.28 -49.41
C TYR A 788 4.94 10.13 -50.33
N THR A 789 3.63 10.16 -50.06
CA THR A 789 2.91 11.42 -49.68
C THR A 789 1.52 11.08 -49.13
N SER A 790 1.39 10.81 -47.83
CA SER A 790 0.08 10.89 -47.17
C SER A 790 -0.44 12.33 -47.26
N ALA A 791 -1.71 12.53 -47.63
CA ALA A 791 -2.33 13.87 -47.66
C ALA A 791 -2.18 14.64 -46.33
N VAL A 792 -2.00 13.89 -45.25
CA VAL A 792 -1.86 14.33 -43.85
C VAL A 792 -0.41 14.65 -43.42
N GLY A 793 0.59 14.23 -44.19
CA GLY A 793 2.02 14.40 -43.84
C GLY A 793 2.58 13.30 -42.92
N LYS A 794 3.88 13.35 -42.63
CA LYS A 794 4.56 12.34 -41.81
C LYS A 794 4.24 12.52 -40.33
N GLY A 795 3.72 11.48 -39.68
CA GLY A 795 3.54 11.45 -38.22
C GLY A 795 4.88 11.48 -37.48
N TYR A 796 4.97 12.30 -36.43
CA TYR A 796 6.21 12.53 -35.69
C TYR A 796 6.53 11.47 -34.63
N ALA A 797 7.83 11.27 -34.38
CA ALA A 797 8.31 10.39 -33.32
C ALA A 797 7.92 10.93 -31.92
N ARG A 798 7.02 10.19 -31.24
CA ARG A 798 6.60 10.51 -29.87
C ARG A 798 7.72 10.30 -28.86
N ILE A 799 7.60 10.96 -27.73
CA ILE A 799 8.59 10.95 -26.65
C ILE A 799 8.54 9.63 -25.87
N GLY A 800 9.70 9.03 -25.61
CA GLY A 800 9.82 7.77 -24.84
C GLY A 800 9.46 7.89 -23.36
N TYR A 801 9.06 6.77 -22.75
CA TYR A 801 8.48 6.72 -21.40
C TYR A 801 9.34 7.39 -20.30
N LEU A 802 10.66 7.27 -20.34
CA LEU A 802 11.53 7.88 -19.33
C LEU A 802 11.47 9.42 -19.35
N ARG A 803 11.39 10.03 -20.54
CA ARG A 803 11.26 11.49 -20.68
C ARG A 803 9.83 11.95 -20.35
N GLN A 804 8.80 11.14 -20.65
CA GLN A 804 7.43 11.38 -20.13
C GLN A 804 7.41 11.37 -18.59
N PHE A 805 8.02 10.35 -17.97
CA PHE A 805 8.11 10.24 -16.51
C PHE A 805 8.82 11.45 -15.88
N ILE A 806 9.94 11.93 -16.44
CA ILE A 806 10.64 13.13 -15.95
C ILE A 806 9.74 14.37 -16.02
N ILE A 807 9.03 14.59 -17.14
CA ILE A 807 8.13 15.75 -17.30
C ILE A 807 6.97 15.68 -16.29
N ILE A 808 6.31 14.54 -16.17
CA ILE A 808 5.18 14.36 -15.25
C ILE A 808 5.64 14.45 -13.79
N SER A 809 6.82 13.91 -13.47
CA SER A 809 7.45 14.03 -12.14
C SER A 809 7.76 15.48 -11.78
N GLY A 810 8.29 16.26 -12.73
CA GLY A 810 8.47 17.71 -12.55
C GLY A 810 7.14 18.43 -12.34
N ARG A 811 6.07 18.01 -13.02
CA ARG A 811 4.71 18.55 -12.86
C ARG A 811 4.11 18.22 -11.50
N THR A 812 4.19 16.96 -11.04
CA THR A 812 3.67 16.53 -9.73
C THR A 812 4.46 17.15 -8.59
N TRP A 813 5.79 17.23 -8.69
CA TRP A 813 6.63 17.90 -7.71
C TRP A 813 6.32 19.40 -7.58
N LYS A 814 6.16 20.11 -8.70
CA LYS A 814 5.70 21.52 -8.70
C LYS A 814 4.33 21.68 -8.04
N ASN A 815 3.39 20.77 -8.31
CA ASN A 815 2.05 20.80 -7.71
C ASN A 815 2.12 20.63 -6.19
N LEU A 816 2.82 19.59 -5.70
CA LEU A 816 3.01 19.33 -4.28
C LEU A 816 3.70 20.50 -3.57
N TYR A 817 4.79 21.01 -4.15
CA TYR A 817 5.57 22.09 -3.57
C TYR A 817 4.77 23.42 -3.48
N ARG A 818 3.94 23.74 -4.48
CA ARG A 818 3.10 24.95 -4.48
C ARG A 818 1.82 24.83 -3.65
N ASN A 819 1.40 23.61 -3.31
CA ASN A 819 0.35 23.32 -2.32
C ASN A 819 0.94 22.78 -1.01
N PRO A 820 1.82 23.52 -0.30
CA PRO A 820 2.52 22.99 0.87
C PRO A 820 1.59 22.72 2.06
N MET A 821 0.36 23.25 2.05
CA MET A 821 -0.59 23.11 3.16
C MET A 821 -0.81 21.65 3.56
N LEU A 822 -1.08 20.75 2.60
CA LEU A 822 -1.36 19.34 2.90
C LEU A 822 -0.15 18.64 3.54
N MET A 823 1.04 18.88 3.00
CA MET A 823 2.30 18.33 3.50
C MET A 823 2.65 18.88 4.89
N LEU A 824 2.55 20.20 5.06
CA LEU A 824 2.84 20.90 6.31
C LEU A 824 1.88 20.47 7.42
N THR A 825 0.58 20.34 7.13
CA THR A 825 -0.42 19.83 8.09
C THR A 825 -0.08 18.41 8.54
N HIS A 826 0.31 17.51 7.63
CA HIS A 826 0.73 16.16 8.01
C HIS A 826 2.00 16.14 8.87
N TYR A 827 3.01 16.98 8.59
CA TYR A 827 4.24 17.05 9.41
C TYR A 827 3.98 17.69 10.78
N ALA A 828 3.20 18.76 10.83
CA ALA A 828 2.85 19.45 12.08
C ALA A 828 2.02 18.54 13.01
N ILE A 829 1.01 17.85 12.46
CA ILE A 829 0.22 16.86 13.23
C ILE A 829 1.13 15.76 13.75
N ALA A 830 2.03 15.21 12.93
CA ALA A 830 2.95 14.15 13.37
C ALA A 830 3.84 14.59 14.54
N ILE A 831 4.40 15.81 14.52
CA ILE A 831 5.24 16.32 15.62
C ILE A 831 4.42 16.59 16.89
N ILE A 832 3.24 17.21 16.78
CA ILE A 832 2.36 17.50 17.93
C ILE A 832 1.90 16.18 18.59
N LEU A 833 1.47 15.23 17.77
CA LEU A 833 1.01 13.91 18.20
C LEU A 833 2.15 13.08 18.78
N ALA A 834 3.38 13.24 18.27
CA ALA A 834 4.58 12.61 18.82
C ALA A 834 4.93 13.13 20.21
N ALA A 835 4.94 14.45 20.39
CA ALA A 835 5.19 15.06 21.70
C ALA A 835 4.10 14.68 22.73
N PHE A 836 2.83 14.66 22.31
CA PHE A 836 1.71 14.23 23.15
C PHE A 836 1.81 12.75 23.55
N SER A 837 2.05 11.86 22.59
CA SER A 837 2.16 10.41 22.85
C SER A 837 3.40 10.08 23.69
N GLY A 838 4.55 10.70 23.37
CA GLY A 838 5.79 10.56 24.13
C GLY A 838 5.69 11.11 25.56
N TYR A 839 4.84 12.10 25.81
CA TYR A 839 4.52 12.59 27.16
C TYR A 839 3.64 11.59 27.94
N LEU A 840 2.62 11.02 27.32
CA LEU A 840 1.73 10.03 27.96
C LEU A 840 2.46 8.74 28.36
N PHE A 841 3.41 8.29 27.54
CA PHE A 841 4.19 7.07 27.76
C PHE A 841 5.65 7.37 28.19
N TYR A 842 5.88 8.51 28.85
CA TYR A 842 7.23 8.94 29.23
C TYR A 842 7.86 8.00 30.27
N GLY A 843 9.07 7.51 29.98
CA GLY A 843 9.86 6.70 30.92
C GLY A 843 9.23 5.37 31.33
N LEU A 844 9.07 4.45 30.38
CA LEU A 844 8.55 3.10 30.61
C LEU A 844 9.45 2.28 31.56
N THR A 845 8.88 1.71 32.61
CA THR A 845 9.59 0.80 33.53
C THR A 845 9.66 -0.63 33.00
N ASP A 846 10.54 -1.46 33.55
CA ASP A 846 10.72 -2.86 33.15
C ASP A 846 9.95 -3.84 34.06
N ASP A 847 8.83 -3.39 34.61
CA ASP A 847 7.87 -4.20 35.37
C ASP A 847 6.68 -4.65 34.49
N ILE A 848 5.85 -5.59 34.94
CA ILE A 848 4.63 -6.04 34.21
C ILE A 848 3.71 -4.87 33.75
N PRO A 849 3.40 -3.84 34.57
CA PRO A 849 2.64 -2.67 34.10
C PRO A 849 3.35 -1.89 32.99
N GLY A 850 4.69 -1.84 33.02
CA GLY A 850 5.51 -1.25 31.97
C GLY A 850 5.46 -2.02 30.65
N PHE A 851 5.35 -3.34 30.69
CA PHE A 851 5.07 -4.16 29.51
C PHE A 851 3.66 -3.89 28.92
N GLN A 852 2.63 -3.77 29.76
CA GLN A 852 1.30 -3.38 29.29
C GLN A 852 1.30 -1.98 28.64
N ASN A 853 2.07 -1.04 29.19
CA ASN A 853 2.24 0.30 28.61
C ASN A 853 2.97 0.27 27.25
N ARG A 854 3.95 -0.64 27.04
CA ARG A 854 4.58 -0.88 25.72
C ARG A 854 3.59 -1.39 24.68
N LEU A 855 2.78 -2.39 25.03
CA LEU A 855 1.71 -2.90 24.16
C LEU A 855 0.73 -1.77 23.79
N GLY A 856 0.31 -0.97 24.77
CA GLY A 856 -0.57 0.19 24.56
C GLY A 856 0.06 1.24 23.64
N LEU A 857 1.34 1.55 23.82
CA LEU A 857 2.10 2.46 22.97
C LEU A 857 2.11 1.97 21.52
N PHE A 858 2.62 0.77 21.23
CA PHE A 858 2.73 0.27 19.85
C PHE A 858 1.36 0.16 19.16
N PHE A 859 0.32 -0.29 19.88
CA PHE A 859 -1.04 -0.35 19.35
C PHE A 859 -1.55 1.05 18.96
N PHE A 860 -1.33 2.05 19.82
CA PHE A 860 -1.73 3.43 19.58
C PHE A 860 -0.95 4.06 18.41
N LEU A 861 0.37 3.84 18.32
CA LEU A 861 1.20 4.34 17.20
C LEU A 861 0.70 3.83 15.84
N LEU A 862 0.44 2.51 15.74
CA LEU A 862 -0.06 1.91 14.51
C LEU A 862 -1.47 2.42 14.18
N ALA A 863 -2.36 2.56 15.18
CA ALA A 863 -3.71 3.11 14.98
C ALA A 863 -3.66 4.54 14.40
N LEU A 864 -2.83 5.41 14.99
CA LEU A 864 -2.66 6.79 14.55
C LEU A 864 -2.15 6.90 13.11
N PHE A 865 -1.12 6.14 12.74
CA PHE A 865 -0.64 6.12 11.35
C PHE A 865 -1.68 5.52 10.41
N GLY A 866 -2.29 4.39 10.79
CA GLY A 866 -3.28 3.69 9.98
C GLY A 866 -4.42 4.60 9.54
N PHE A 867 -5.09 5.28 10.48
CA PHE A 867 -6.16 6.22 10.15
C PHE A 867 -5.66 7.51 9.47
N SER A 868 -4.43 7.97 9.76
CA SER A 868 -3.79 9.09 9.04
C SER A 868 -3.57 8.79 7.54
N THR A 869 -3.48 7.51 7.13
CA THR A 869 -3.38 7.15 5.70
C THR A 869 -4.65 7.35 4.89
N LEU A 870 -5.81 7.56 5.52
CA LEU A 870 -7.07 7.78 4.81
C LEU A 870 -7.02 8.99 3.86
N THR A 871 -6.18 10.00 4.12
CA THR A 871 -6.01 11.13 3.19
C THR A 871 -5.46 10.71 1.82
N SER A 872 -4.84 9.52 1.69
CA SER A 872 -4.39 8.94 0.40
C SER A 872 -5.56 8.62 -0.54
N LEU A 873 -6.78 8.39 -0.02
CA LEU A 873 -7.97 8.09 -0.83
C LEU A 873 -8.30 9.23 -1.80
N ASN A 874 -8.09 10.48 -1.37
CA ASN A 874 -8.47 11.66 -2.14
C ASN A 874 -7.39 12.12 -3.14
N VAL A 875 -6.15 11.62 -3.03
CA VAL A 875 -5.00 12.02 -3.87
C VAL A 875 -5.25 11.72 -5.34
N PHE A 876 -5.88 10.59 -5.66
CA PHE A 876 -6.26 10.26 -7.04
C PHE A 876 -7.61 10.84 -7.44
N ALA A 877 -8.55 10.99 -6.49
CA ALA A 877 -9.91 11.42 -6.77
C ALA A 877 -9.99 12.82 -7.41
N SER A 878 -9.16 13.77 -6.95
CA SER A 878 -9.10 15.14 -7.46
C SER A 878 -8.53 15.27 -8.88
N GLU A 879 -7.50 14.49 -9.22
CA GLU A 879 -6.85 14.51 -10.53
C GLU A 879 -7.46 13.51 -11.54
N ARG A 880 -8.46 12.73 -11.13
CA ARG A 880 -9.09 11.66 -11.93
C ARG A 880 -9.59 12.13 -13.31
N LEU A 881 -10.32 13.25 -13.35
CA LEU A 881 -10.89 13.79 -14.59
C LEU A 881 -9.80 14.22 -15.57
N LEU A 882 -8.80 14.95 -15.08
CA LEU A 882 -7.62 15.37 -15.85
C LEU A 882 -6.87 14.16 -16.42
N PHE A 883 -6.60 13.14 -15.60
CA PHE A 883 -5.95 11.90 -16.05
C PHE A 883 -6.74 11.19 -17.15
N THR A 884 -8.07 11.06 -17.00
CA THR A 884 -8.89 10.41 -18.04
C THR A 884 -8.85 11.18 -19.37
N ARG A 885 -8.90 12.52 -19.33
CA ARG A 885 -8.82 13.37 -20.52
C ARG A 885 -7.44 13.32 -21.19
N GLU A 886 -6.37 13.48 -20.42
CA GLU A 886 -4.99 13.42 -20.94
C GLU A 886 -4.66 12.03 -21.51
N ARG A 887 -5.23 10.95 -20.94
CA ARG A 887 -5.16 9.59 -21.50
C ARG A 887 -5.93 9.46 -22.81
N ALA A 888 -7.13 10.03 -22.91
CA ALA A 888 -7.96 10.00 -24.13
C ALA A 888 -7.27 10.70 -25.32
N ASN A 889 -6.72 11.90 -25.09
CA ASN A 889 -5.95 12.65 -26.08
C ASN A 889 -4.51 12.12 -26.24
N GLY A 890 -4.12 11.07 -25.51
CA GLY A 890 -2.86 10.34 -25.69
C GLY A 890 -1.59 11.10 -25.29
N TYR A 891 -1.66 11.96 -24.26
CA TYR A 891 -0.54 12.78 -23.78
C TYR A 891 0.62 11.92 -23.22
N TYR A 892 0.32 10.83 -22.50
CA TYR A 892 1.33 9.97 -21.87
C TYR A 892 0.82 8.55 -21.57
N SER A 893 1.74 7.65 -21.20
CA SER A 893 1.41 6.31 -20.70
C SER A 893 0.81 6.35 -19.28
N PRO A 894 -0.23 5.54 -18.99
CA PRO A 894 -0.72 5.37 -17.62
C PRO A 894 0.38 4.95 -16.62
N ALA A 895 1.37 4.16 -17.06
CA ALA A 895 2.47 3.71 -16.21
C ALA A 895 3.38 4.86 -15.75
N THR A 896 3.70 5.81 -16.65
CA THR A 896 4.58 6.94 -16.32
C THR A 896 3.89 7.94 -15.39
N TYR A 897 2.57 8.11 -15.52
CA TYR A 897 1.79 8.90 -14.57
C TYR A 897 1.71 8.25 -13.20
N PHE A 898 1.35 6.96 -13.13
CA PHE A 898 1.21 6.25 -11.87
C PHE A 898 2.54 6.19 -11.10
N ALA A 899 3.65 5.89 -11.77
CA ALA A 899 4.98 5.90 -11.15
C ALA A 899 5.36 7.29 -10.62
N ALA A 900 5.08 8.37 -11.37
CA ALA A 900 5.36 9.73 -10.93
C ALA A 900 4.50 10.13 -9.71
N LYS A 901 3.22 9.73 -9.68
CA LYS A 901 2.36 9.97 -8.51
C LYS A 901 2.80 9.17 -7.28
N VAL A 902 3.06 7.86 -7.43
CA VAL A 902 3.54 7.03 -6.32
C VAL A 902 4.85 7.58 -5.74
N LEU A 903 5.82 7.93 -6.58
CA LEU A 903 7.13 8.40 -6.11
C LEU A 903 7.06 9.79 -5.47
N PHE A 904 6.31 10.75 -6.05
CA PHE A 904 6.34 12.13 -5.57
C PHE A 904 5.22 12.53 -4.59
N ASP A 905 4.06 11.86 -4.55
CA ASP A 905 3.06 12.10 -3.47
C ASP A 905 3.26 11.17 -2.27
N ILE A 906 3.45 9.86 -2.48
CA ILE A 906 3.42 8.90 -1.37
C ILE A 906 4.70 9.00 -0.53
N ILE A 907 5.88 9.13 -1.15
CA ILE A 907 7.15 9.18 -0.38
C ILE A 907 7.18 10.37 0.60
N PRO A 908 6.98 11.63 0.18
CA PRO A 908 7.02 12.75 1.13
C PRO A 908 5.92 12.66 2.19
N LEU A 909 4.68 12.35 1.78
CA LEU A 909 3.53 12.35 2.69
C LEU A 909 3.44 11.11 3.60
N ARG A 910 4.17 10.02 3.33
CA ARG A 910 4.07 8.77 4.10
C ARG A 910 5.39 8.22 4.66
N ILE A 911 6.55 8.63 4.16
CA ILE A 911 7.83 8.20 4.76
C ILE A 911 8.33 9.22 5.79
N ILE A 912 8.19 10.51 5.54
CA ILE A 912 8.68 11.57 6.46
C ILE A 912 7.89 11.63 7.78
N PRO A 913 6.54 11.56 7.84
CA PRO A 913 5.84 11.66 9.12
C PRO A 913 6.17 10.53 10.11
N PRO A 914 6.25 9.24 9.71
CA PRO A 914 6.78 8.18 10.58
C PRO A 914 8.20 8.43 11.07
N ILE A 915 9.09 8.95 10.21
CA ILE A 915 10.47 9.30 10.61
C ILE A 915 10.48 10.38 11.70
N LEU A 916 9.75 11.48 11.51
CA LEU A 916 9.69 12.56 12.50
C LEU A 916 9.11 12.08 13.84
N MET A 917 7.98 11.37 13.80
CA MET A 917 7.28 10.93 15.01
C MET A 917 7.99 9.78 15.72
N GLY A 918 8.51 8.79 14.99
CA GLY A 918 9.30 7.69 15.55
C GLY A 918 10.59 8.18 16.22
N SER A 919 11.30 9.13 15.58
CA SER A 919 12.51 9.74 16.15
C SER A 919 12.26 10.45 17.47
N ILE A 920 11.11 11.12 17.63
CA ILE A 920 10.73 11.81 18.87
C ILE A 920 10.30 10.82 19.95
N ILE A 921 9.42 9.86 19.62
CA ILE A 921 8.80 8.97 20.62
C ILE A 921 9.79 7.95 21.19
N TYR A 922 10.69 7.40 20.37
CA TYR A 922 11.61 6.35 20.79
C TYR A 922 12.47 6.74 22.01
N PRO A 923 13.20 7.87 22.02
CA PRO A 923 13.95 8.31 23.19
C PRO A 923 13.07 8.88 24.32
N MET A 924 11.90 9.45 24.03
CA MET A 924 10.99 9.96 25.08
C MET A 924 10.40 8.86 25.95
N THR A 925 10.10 7.70 25.35
CA THR A 925 9.41 6.60 26.02
C THR A 925 10.36 5.65 26.75
N GLY A 926 11.68 5.69 26.48
CA GLY A 926 12.66 4.85 27.17
C GLY A 926 12.71 3.39 26.67
N LEU A 927 12.39 3.18 25.38
CA LEU A 927 12.61 1.92 24.67
C LEU A 927 14.11 1.55 24.65
N VAL A 928 14.44 0.30 24.27
CA VAL A 928 15.82 -0.22 24.29
C VAL A 928 16.79 0.74 23.54
N PRO A 929 17.83 1.30 24.20
CA PRO A 929 18.62 2.41 23.65
C PRO A 929 19.67 1.99 22.59
N ASP A 930 19.43 0.88 21.89
CA ASP A 930 20.30 0.36 20.84
C ASP A 930 19.93 0.87 19.43
N ALA A 931 20.95 1.04 18.59
CA ALA A 931 20.81 1.50 17.22
C ALA A 931 20.14 0.47 16.30
N ALA A 932 20.43 -0.84 16.45
CA ALA A 932 19.79 -1.86 15.62
C ALA A 932 18.30 -1.96 15.93
N HIS A 933 17.92 -1.92 17.21
CA HIS A 933 16.53 -1.87 17.66
C HIS A 933 15.79 -0.62 17.16
N PHE A 934 16.43 0.56 17.18
CA PHE A 934 15.88 1.78 16.60
C PHE A 934 15.63 1.68 15.09
N PHE A 935 16.59 1.18 14.31
CA PHE A 935 16.42 1.07 12.85
C PHE A 935 15.38 0.01 12.47
N LYS A 936 15.28 -1.11 13.19
CA LYS A 936 14.19 -2.11 13.02
C LYS A 936 12.82 -1.48 13.30
N PHE A 937 12.67 -0.80 14.45
CA PHE A 937 11.45 -0.04 14.81
C PHE A 937 11.05 0.97 13.72
N MET A 938 12.01 1.75 13.24
CA MET A 938 11.79 2.75 12.19
C MET A 938 11.37 2.13 10.86
N LEU A 939 12.00 1.02 10.47
CA LEU A 939 11.65 0.27 9.25
C LEU A 939 10.21 -0.24 9.30
N VAL A 940 9.79 -0.81 10.43
CA VAL A 940 8.42 -1.33 10.63
C VAL A 940 7.39 -0.20 10.50
N LEU A 941 7.60 0.95 11.17
CA LEU A 941 6.68 2.09 11.07
C LEU A 941 6.54 2.61 9.63
N VAL A 942 7.65 2.71 8.89
CA VAL A 942 7.64 3.18 7.49
C VAL A 942 6.94 2.17 6.57
N LEU A 943 7.24 0.88 6.69
CA LEU A 943 6.61 -0.17 5.88
C LEU A 943 5.11 -0.31 6.17
N PHE A 944 4.70 -0.25 7.44
CA PHE A 944 3.30 -0.26 7.84
C PHE A 944 2.54 0.93 7.23
N ASN A 945 3.08 2.15 7.35
CA ASN A 945 2.43 3.35 6.81
C ASN A 945 2.38 3.33 5.27
N LEU A 946 3.37 2.73 4.60
CA LEU A 946 3.37 2.52 3.15
C LEU A 946 2.32 1.47 2.72
N ALA A 947 2.20 0.35 3.44
CA ALA A 947 1.20 -0.68 3.18
C ALA A 947 -0.23 -0.15 3.36
N ALA A 948 -0.49 0.56 4.46
CA ALA A 948 -1.77 1.24 4.71
C ALA A 948 -2.09 2.27 3.61
N ALA A 949 -1.12 3.08 3.19
CA ALA A 949 -1.30 4.04 2.11
C ALA A 949 -1.57 3.36 0.74
N ALA A 950 -0.96 2.21 0.46
CA ALA A 950 -1.20 1.44 -0.76
C ALA A 950 -2.62 0.85 -0.81
N ILE A 951 -3.11 0.30 0.30
CA ILE A 951 -4.49 -0.19 0.44
C ILE A 951 -5.48 0.95 0.24
N CYS A 952 -5.27 2.10 0.90
CA CYS A 952 -6.09 3.30 0.71
C CYS A 952 -6.07 3.80 -0.74
N LEU A 953 -4.90 3.85 -1.40
CA LEU A 953 -4.79 4.26 -2.81
C LEU A 953 -5.59 3.33 -3.73
N PHE A 954 -5.51 2.01 -3.54
CA PHE A 954 -6.28 1.04 -4.31
C PHE A 954 -7.79 1.28 -4.19
N ILE A 955 -8.29 1.48 -2.97
CA ILE A 955 -9.72 1.77 -2.71
C ILE A 955 -10.14 3.09 -3.38
N GLY A 956 -9.29 4.13 -3.32
CA GLY A 956 -9.55 5.44 -3.93
C GLY A 956 -9.55 5.45 -5.47
N ILE A 957 -8.88 4.49 -6.11
CA ILE A 957 -8.90 4.30 -7.57
C ILE A 957 -10.17 3.53 -7.99
N VAL A 958 -10.53 2.48 -7.24
CA VAL A 958 -11.70 1.63 -7.51
C VAL A 958 -13.01 2.41 -7.30
N CYS A 959 -13.10 3.17 -6.21
CA CYS A 959 -14.29 3.98 -5.91
C CYS A 959 -14.33 5.25 -6.76
N LYS A 960 -15.51 5.62 -7.27
CA LYS A 960 -15.72 6.92 -7.95
C LYS A 960 -16.03 8.05 -6.98
N ASP A 961 -16.75 7.73 -5.92
CA ASP A 961 -17.22 8.69 -4.92
C ASP A 961 -16.28 8.69 -3.70
N ALA A 962 -15.82 9.88 -3.31
CA ALA A 962 -14.87 10.05 -2.21
C ALA A 962 -15.49 9.72 -0.84
N GLY A 963 -16.80 9.96 -0.64
CA GLY A 963 -17.50 9.60 0.59
C GLY A 963 -17.58 8.09 0.79
N VAL A 964 -17.92 7.35 -0.27
CA VAL A 964 -17.90 5.88 -0.28
C VAL A 964 -16.48 5.34 -0.08
N ALA A 965 -15.47 5.95 -0.72
CA ALA A 965 -14.08 5.56 -0.55
C ALA A 965 -13.61 5.71 0.91
N ASN A 966 -13.93 6.84 1.56
CA ASN A 966 -13.62 7.09 2.97
C ASN A 966 -14.33 6.11 3.92
N LEU A 967 -15.60 5.77 3.65
CA LEU A 967 -16.34 4.78 4.44
C LEU A 967 -15.70 3.39 4.35
N ILE A 968 -15.39 2.93 3.14
CA ILE A 968 -14.77 1.61 2.91
C ILE A 968 -13.36 1.57 3.50
N GLY A 969 -12.54 2.60 3.26
CA GLY A 969 -11.19 2.69 3.82
C GLY A 969 -11.19 2.67 5.35
N SER A 970 -12.07 3.44 6.00
CA SER A 970 -12.18 3.46 7.46
C SER A 970 -12.61 2.10 8.02
N LEU A 971 -13.54 1.43 7.35
CA LEU A 971 -14.00 0.09 7.75
C LEU A 971 -12.90 -0.97 7.59
N VAL A 972 -12.14 -0.95 6.48
CA VAL A 972 -11.00 -1.84 6.27
C VAL A 972 -9.93 -1.63 7.34
N MET A 973 -9.59 -0.38 7.66
CA MET A 973 -8.60 -0.09 8.70
C MET A 973 -9.09 -0.49 10.10
N LEU A 974 -10.38 -0.30 10.42
CA LEU A 974 -10.96 -0.72 11.70
C LEU A 974 -10.97 -2.26 11.87
N PHE A 975 -11.36 -3.01 10.84
CA PHE A 975 -11.30 -4.48 10.89
C PHE A 975 -9.86 -4.98 10.97
N SER A 976 -8.93 -4.36 10.24
CA SER A 976 -7.51 -4.69 10.31
C SER A 976 -6.95 -4.47 11.73
N LEU A 977 -7.32 -3.35 12.39
CA LEU A 977 -6.96 -3.06 13.78
C LEU A 977 -7.53 -4.07 14.79
N LEU A 978 -8.76 -4.56 14.59
CA LEU A 978 -9.39 -5.54 15.47
C LEU A 978 -8.58 -6.84 15.56
N PHE A 979 -8.01 -7.29 14.44
CA PHE A 979 -7.19 -8.50 14.34
C PHE A 979 -5.68 -8.25 14.58
N ALA A 980 -5.28 -7.15 15.21
CA ALA A 980 -3.88 -6.83 15.46
C ALA A 980 -3.15 -7.77 16.47
N GLY A 981 -3.88 -8.65 17.17
CA GLY A 981 -3.36 -9.52 18.24
C GLY A 981 -3.45 -8.92 19.65
N PHE A 982 -3.72 -7.61 19.79
CA PHE A 982 -3.88 -6.96 21.10
C PHE A 982 -5.32 -7.02 21.66
N LEU A 983 -6.32 -6.67 20.84
CA LEU A 983 -7.74 -6.67 21.25
C LEU A 983 -8.38 -8.06 21.28
N LEU A 984 -7.77 -9.00 20.56
CA LEU A 984 -8.26 -10.36 20.32
C LEU A 984 -7.03 -11.28 20.33
N ASN A 985 -6.90 -12.11 21.37
CA ASN A 985 -5.78 -13.04 21.51
C ASN A 985 -5.84 -14.11 20.41
N HIS A 986 -4.69 -14.41 19.79
CA HIS A 986 -4.53 -15.37 18.69
C HIS A 986 -5.15 -16.75 19.01
N ASP A 987 -4.82 -17.32 20.17
CA ASP A 987 -5.27 -18.66 20.57
C ASP A 987 -6.76 -18.72 20.91
N ALA A 988 -7.35 -17.58 21.26
CA ALA A 988 -8.79 -17.44 21.51
C ALA A 988 -9.59 -17.26 20.21
N THR A 989 -8.95 -17.08 19.05
CA THR A 989 -9.67 -16.88 17.79
C THR A 989 -10.25 -18.20 17.26
N PRO A 990 -11.50 -18.19 16.74
CA PRO A 990 -12.03 -19.37 16.05
C PRO A 990 -11.19 -19.70 14.82
N LYS A 991 -10.80 -20.97 14.64
CA LYS A 991 -9.94 -21.43 13.52
C LYS A 991 -10.43 -21.00 12.13
N GLY A 992 -11.74 -20.85 11.93
CA GLY A 992 -12.32 -20.35 10.67
C GLY A 992 -12.17 -18.84 10.42
N ALA A 993 -11.75 -18.06 11.42
CA ALA A 993 -11.48 -16.63 11.33
C ALA A 993 -9.98 -16.29 11.32
N LEU A 994 -9.09 -17.26 11.61
CA LEU A 994 -7.63 -17.07 11.69
C LEU A 994 -7.02 -16.42 10.43
N TRP A 995 -7.57 -16.72 9.25
CA TRP A 995 -7.11 -16.12 7.99
C TRP A 995 -7.36 -14.60 7.91
N LEU A 996 -8.34 -14.05 8.65
CA LEU A 996 -8.56 -12.60 8.73
C LEU A 996 -7.41 -11.90 9.46
N GLN A 997 -6.80 -12.57 10.44
CA GLN A 997 -5.60 -12.08 11.11
C GLN A 997 -4.40 -12.05 10.14
N THR A 998 -4.24 -13.06 9.27
CA THR A 998 -3.21 -13.03 8.20
C THR A 998 -3.45 -11.97 7.11
N LEU A 999 -4.64 -11.37 7.07
CA LEU A 999 -4.96 -10.24 6.18
C LEU A 999 -4.71 -8.88 6.86
N SER A 1000 -4.49 -8.85 8.18
CA SER A 1000 -4.26 -7.63 8.93
C SER A 1000 -2.81 -7.13 8.80
N ILE A 1001 -2.64 -5.94 8.22
CA ILE A 1001 -1.36 -5.22 8.28
C ILE A 1001 -1.02 -4.75 9.70
N PHE A 1002 -2.00 -4.61 10.60
CA PHE A 1002 -1.75 -4.24 11.99
C PHE A 1002 -1.14 -5.40 12.77
N HIS A 1003 -1.52 -6.65 12.47
CA HIS A 1003 -0.93 -7.83 13.12
C HIS A 1003 0.58 -7.90 12.88
N TYR A 1004 1.00 -7.91 11.61
CA TYR A 1004 2.42 -7.91 11.25
C TYR A 1004 3.19 -6.70 11.80
N GLY A 1005 2.57 -5.51 11.77
CA GLY A 1005 3.16 -4.31 12.35
C GLY A 1005 3.33 -4.39 13.87
N PHE A 1006 2.34 -4.93 14.57
CA PHE A 1006 2.32 -5.01 16.03
C PHE A 1006 3.27 -6.10 16.55
N GLU A 1007 3.22 -7.29 15.95
CA GLU A 1007 4.13 -8.41 16.27
C GLU A 1007 5.60 -8.01 16.02
N SER A 1008 5.90 -7.38 14.88
CA SER A 1008 7.25 -6.87 14.61
C SER A 1008 7.74 -5.87 15.66
N LEU A 1009 6.90 -4.94 16.13
CA LEU A 1009 7.29 -3.93 17.12
C LEU A 1009 7.49 -4.54 18.51
N ILE A 1010 6.60 -5.43 18.95
CA ILE A 1010 6.67 -6.01 20.30
C ILE A 1010 7.79 -7.06 20.40
N VAL A 1011 8.00 -7.89 19.38
CA VAL A 1011 9.13 -8.84 19.34
C VAL A 1011 10.45 -8.08 19.32
N ASN A 1012 10.55 -6.96 18.59
CA ASN A 1012 11.74 -6.12 18.58
C ASN A 1012 12.10 -5.55 19.97
N GLU A 1013 11.13 -5.03 20.71
CA GLU A 1013 11.40 -4.39 22.02
C GLU A 1013 11.56 -5.41 23.17
N VAL A 1014 10.85 -6.54 23.15
CA VAL A 1014 10.66 -7.37 24.36
C VAL A 1014 11.50 -8.64 24.38
N ILE A 1015 12.00 -9.13 23.25
CA ILE A 1015 12.69 -10.44 23.19
C ILE A 1015 13.98 -10.49 24.05
N GLU A 1016 14.72 -9.38 24.15
CA GLU A 1016 15.94 -9.25 24.96
C GLU A 1016 15.68 -8.72 26.39
N LEU A 1017 14.43 -8.41 26.75
CA LEU A 1017 14.10 -7.85 28.08
C LEU A 1017 13.76 -8.95 29.09
N THR A 1018 14.26 -8.77 30.33
CA THR A 1018 13.77 -9.50 31.51
C THR A 1018 12.85 -8.58 32.30
N LEU A 1019 11.62 -9.01 32.55
CA LEU A 1019 10.60 -8.23 33.25
C LEU A 1019 10.49 -8.67 34.70
N VAL A 1020 10.22 -7.72 35.61
CA VAL A 1020 10.02 -8.00 37.04
C VAL A 1020 8.53 -8.07 37.38
N ASP A 1021 8.10 -9.18 37.99
CA ASP A 1021 6.82 -9.32 38.68
C ASP A 1021 7.03 -9.15 40.18
N LYS A 1022 6.42 -8.10 40.76
CA LYS A 1022 6.52 -7.78 42.19
C LYS A 1022 5.36 -8.40 42.93
N LYS A 1023 5.47 -9.71 43.20
CA LYS A 1023 4.38 -10.50 43.78
C LYS A 1023 4.74 -11.00 45.16
N TYR A 1024 3.86 -10.77 46.12
CA TYR A 1024 4.05 -11.15 47.54
C TYR A 1024 5.32 -10.59 48.22
N GLY A 1025 5.90 -9.51 47.68
CA GLY A 1025 7.15 -8.92 48.18
C GLY A 1025 8.43 -9.60 47.66
N LEU A 1026 8.31 -10.49 46.66
CA LEU A 1026 9.42 -11.09 45.93
C LEU A 1026 9.45 -10.50 44.51
N ASP A 1027 10.66 -10.19 44.03
CA ASP A 1027 10.91 -9.72 42.67
C ASP A 1027 11.18 -10.95 41.77
N ILE A 1028 10.13 -11.53 41.19
CA ILE A 1028 10.23 -12.68 40.28
C ILE A 1028 10.59 -12.17 38.89
N THR A 1029 11.69 -12.68 38.31
CA THR A 1029 12.14 -12.30 36.97
C THR A 1029 11.60 -13.25 35.91
N VAL A 1030 10.94 -12.72 34.89
CA VAL A 1030 10.40 -13.50 33.78
C VAL A 1030 11.04 -13.03 32.46
N PRO A 1031 11.60 -13.93 31.62
CA PRO A 1031 12.13 -13.55 30.32
C PRO A 1031 11.00 -13.12 29.37
N GLY A 1032 11.20 -12.01 28.65
CA GLY A 1032 10.20 -11.45 27.74
C GLY A 1032 9.78 -12.41 26.63
N ALA A 1033 10.69 -13.27 26.17
CA ALA A 1033 10.42 -14.34 25.21
C ALA A 1033 9.33 -15.35 25.68
N ALA A 1034 9.25 -15.64 26.99
CA ALA A 1034 8.20 -16.50 27.54
C ALA A 1034 6.85 -15.77 27.60
N ILE A 1035 6.87 -14.47 27.92
CA ILE A 1035 5.67 -13.63 27.92
C ILE A 1035 5.11 -13.50 26.49
N LEU A 1036 5.95 -13.17 25.50
CA LEU A 1036 5.56 -13.13 24.09
C LEU A 1036 4.88 -14.43 23.63
N SER A 1037 5.48 -15.59 23.96
CA SER A 1037 4.89 -16.89 23.63
C SER A 1037 3.53 -17.15 24.31
N SER A 1038 3.29 -16.62 25.52
CA SER A 1038 2.00 -16.78 26.21
C SER A 1038 0.89 -15.85 25.70
N PHE A 1039 1.25 -14.80 24.96
CA PHE A 1039 0.31 -13.97 24.18
C PHE A 1039 0.14 -14.48 22.74
N GLY A 1040 0.74 -15.62 22.38
CA GLY A 1040 0.65 -16.22 21.05
C GLY A 1040 1.52 -15.57 19.97
N PHE A 1041 2.51 -14.75 20.35
CA PHE A 1041 3.48 -14.16 19.42
C PHE A 1041 4.68 -15.09 19.17
N GLN A 1042 5.21 -15.06 17.95
CA GLN A 1042 6.33 -15.89 17.53
C GLN A 1042 7.67 -15.13 17.66
N ASN A 1043 8.52 -15.58 18.59
CA ASN A 1043 9.82 -14.96 18.89
C ASN A 1043 10.75 -14.82 17.66
N ALA A 1044 10.59 -15.66 16.63
CA ALA A 1044 11.40 -15.60 15.39
C ALA A 1044 10.72 -14.86 14.21
N ALA A 1045 9.49 -14.33 14.37
CA ALA A 1045 8.69 -13.83 13.25
C ALA A 1045 9.09 -12.45 12.71
N LEU A 1046 9.88 -11.65 13.44
CA LEU A 1046 10.23 -10.26 13.10
C LEU A 1046 10.59 -10.04 11.61
N TRP A 1047 11.49 -10.86 11.04
CA TRP A 1047 11.85 -10.74 9.62
C TRP A 1047 10.81 -11.29 8.65
N SER A 1048 9.99 -12.25 9.08
CA SER A 1048 8.84 -12.76 8.33
C SER A 1048 7.78 -11.66 8.17
N ASP A 1049 7.51 -10.92 9.23
CA ASP A 1049 6.45 -9.91 9.29
C ASP A 1049 6.84 -8.63 8.57
N ILE A 1050 8.09 -8.17 8.73
CA ILE A 1050 8.69 -7.10 7.92
C ILE A 1050 8.60 -7.44 6.42
N ARG A 1051 8.92 -8.68 6.04
CA ARG A 1051 8.79 -9.16 4.66
C ARG A 1051 7.32 -9.17 4.20
N ASN A 1052 6.40 -9.63 5.04
CA ASN A 1052 4.96 -9.65 4.74
C ASN A 1052 4.41 -8.24 4.54
N LEU A 1053 4.74 -7.28 5.40
CA LEU A 1053 4.40 -5.85 5.23
C LEU A 1053 4.92 -5.29 3.89
N GLY A 1054 6.16 -5.61 3.52
CA GLY A 1054 6.74 -5.25 2.23
C GLY A 1054 5.97 -5.86 1.04
N ILE A 1055 5.57 -7.14 1.14
CA ILE A 1055 4.73 -7.82 0.14
C ILE A 1055 3.36 -7.15 0.04
N PHE A 1056 2.70 -6.82 1.16
CA PHE A 1056 1.42 -6.11 1.17
C PHE A 1056 1.53 -4.75 0.46
N ALA A 1057 2.54 -3.94 0.80
CA ALA A 1057 2.78 -2.66 0.14
C ALA A 1057 2.96 -2.80 -1.38
N ALA A 1058 3.83 -3.73 -1.81
CA ALA A 1058 4.09 -3.97 -3.23
C ALA A 1058 2.86 -4.50 -3.98
N ALA A 1059 2.16 -5.49 -3.40
CA ALA A 1059 0.98 -6.11 -4.00
C ALA A 1059 -0.16 -5.09 -4.19
N PHE A 1060 -0.46 -4.27 -3.18
CA PHE A 1060 -1.50 -3.25 -3.32
C PHE A 1060 -1.12 -2.10 -4.26
N ILE A 1061 0.17 -1.76 -4.41
CA ILE A 1061 0.63 -0.83 -5.47
C ILE A 1061 0.41 -1.42 -6.87
N VAL A 1062 0.71 -2.71 -7.08
CA VAL A 1062 0.47 -3.39 -8.37
C VAL A 1062 -1.03 -3.53 -8.65
N LEU A 1063 -1.85 -3.85 -7.64
CA LEU A 1063 -3.31 -3.88 -7.77
C LEU A 1063 -3.90 -2.49 -8.05
N ALA A 1064 -3.37 -1.43 -7.43
CA ALA A 1064 -3.74 -0.04 -7.71
C ALA A 1064 -3.41 0.35 -9.17
N TYR A 1065 -2.23 -0.03 -9.67
CA TYR A 1065 -1.87 0.15 -11.07
C TYR A 1065 -2.80 -0.63 -12.01
N ALA A 1066 -3.09 -1.90 -11.72
CA ALA A 1066 -3.98 -2.73 -12.53
C ALA A 1066 -5.42 -2.19 -12.55
N ALA A 1067 -5.94 -1.78 -11.39
CA ALA A 1067 -7.25 -1.14 -11.26
C ALA A 1067 -7.32 0.16 -12.07
N MET A 1068 -6.30 1.03 -11.98
CA MET A 1068 -6.19 2.24 -12.78
C MET A 1068 -6.10 1.91 -14.28
N HIS A 1069 -5.33 0.89 -14.67
CA HIS A 1069 -5.17 0.52 -16.07
C HIS A 1069 -6.47 -0.01 -16.70
N ILE A 1070 -7.23 -0.83 -15.96
CA ILE A 1070 -8.42 -1.56 -16.42
C ILE A 1070 -9.74 -0.79 -16.19
N LEU A 1071 -9.97 -0.26 -14.98
CA LEU A 1071 -11.24 0.40 -14.62
C LEU A 1071 -11.33 1.84 -15.14
N LEU A 1072 -10.19 2.48 -15.40
CA LEU A 1072 -10.10 3.82 -15.98
C LEU A 1072 -9.73 3.79 -17.47
N VAL A 1073 -10.09 2.71 -18.17
CA VAL A 1073 -10.32 2.77 -19.61
C VAL A 1073 -11.61 3.55 -19.83
N GLU A 1074 -11.57 4.54 -20.70
CA GLU A 1074 -12.71 5.37 -21.02
C GLU A 1074 -13.78 4.60 -21.80
N LYS A 1075 -14.72 3.99 -21.07
CA LYS A 1075 -15.97 3.46 -21.63
C LYS A 1075 -16.98 4.60 -21.77
N ARG A 1076 -16.81 5.48 -22.76
CA ARG A 1076 -17.87 6.42 -23.17
C ARG A 1076 -18.87 5.68 -24.08
#